data_AF-A0A8C1Z6V8-F1
#
_entry.id   AF-A0A8C1Z6V8-F1
#
_cell.length_a   1.000
_cell.length_b   1.000
_cell.length_c   1.000
_cell.angle_alpha   90.00
_cell.angle_beta   90.00
_cell.angle_gamma   90.00
#
_symmetry.space_group_name_H-M   'P 1'
#
loop_
_entity.id
_entity.type
_entity.pdbx_description
1 polymer ?
#
loop_
_entity_poly.entity_id
_entity_poly.type
_entity_poly.pdbx_seq_one_letter_code
_entity_poly.pdbx_strand_id
1 'polypeptide(L)'
;VVYSTRTEEWLHSLQGHTNQVTGIALNPANHLQVYSCSADGTVKLWDFIDGILIKTFIIGYPLFAIYVSEKHEGIVFLHIAMDTDSKKEGFQLVAVHLPKSAEQEVEAKELSAVSRHISPNPSCTAFGREGQYIAFARNLQLNVYFFRKQKTYSFSLKATDKKGAKNAFTCIACHPTDDCIATGHEDGKIRLWRNFIHKKEYTYSTQHWHHNAVNTLCFTPEGTNLLSGGIESVLVQWQYGTGNRKEFLPRLGGSILHVSTSSDGQLFCTSHSDNKITVIESSFKVCGVIQGLVKGDAVLTDLMIDPRSKALVLNGKPGHLQFYSLLRDKHLYNLDIVQQEYIYEAGLDQFEVVKAAFDIKGYWLATVEERGQKSSDLEFFLKLWSYDERTQSFVLNTTITAAHTDRIISMCFSSSEETTMLVTIAEDGQFKAWCQGVDDQNFWSCDFVGSYHNLKPTNCSFSADSSLLAVSFQEVITIWSPDTWELLTTLCQPPGVIRDLCFGRLSCSKYLISTTTRNLLCCWNLLTCFPVPPRMNIIIIYSKMWLLFHTMFVFKPNEPRPLFTHKNVCSEKIHRAVFVPREEPLNNCDESSQWLNRSQLYFLTQNMVFQMLSSSTRLVIDDSVAVTPFYLLLGKHRQQQQKLNTPSHQAADRPQQPQGSVTITELLHTPAHVLPPASVLCSMFVSSLLISNTGEMESSEQEMNSEKEEEDSEGEMEACDSQQELRVQGSVDEVTPKLSKAQERELKRVRKTDFSWMAGLIASKP
;
A
#
# COMPACT_ATOMS: atom_id res chain seq x y z
N VAL A 1 11.05 -15.74 -5.99
CA VAL A 1 11.05 -15.19 -7.38
C VAL A 1 12.34 -15.58 -8.07
N VAL A 2 12.27 -15.82 -9.38
CA VAL A 2 13.37 -16.24 -10.24
C VAL A 2 13.66 -15.13 -11.24
N TYR A 3 14.93 -14.76 -11.39
CA TYR A 3 15.38 -13.69 -12.27
C TYR A 3 16.40 -14.23 -13.28
N SER A 4 16.40 -13.62 -14.47
CA SER A 4 17.46 -13.83 -15.45
C SER A 4 18.70 -13.02 -15.05
N THR A 5 19.85 -13.67 -14.93
CA THR A 5 21.12 -12.99 -14.61
C THR A 5 21.62 -12.11 -15.75
N ARG A 6 21.18 -12.37 -17.00
CA ARG A 6 21.63 -11.64 -18.19
C ARG A 6 20.74 -10.45 -18.53
N THR A 7 19.42 -10.59 -18.39
CA THR A 7 18.46 -9.52 -18.70
C THR A 7 18.01 -8.76 -17.46
N GLU A 8 18.30 -9.28 -16.26
CA GLU A 8 17.82 -8.76 -14.96
C GLU A 8 16.29 -8.77 -14.84
N GLU A 9 15.61 -9.42 -15.78
CA GLU A 9 14.15 -9.47 -15.80
C GLU A 9 13.65 -10.56 -14.87
N TRP A 10 12.50 -10.26 -14.27
CA TRP A 10 11.73 -11.21 -13.51
C TRP A 10 11.12 -12.24 -14.47
N LEU A 11 11.38 -13.53 -14.20
CA LEU A 11 10.87 -14.65 -15.01
C LEU A 11 9.64 -15.29 -14.36
N HIS A 12 9.78 -15.77 -13.13
CA HIS A 12 8.73 -16.53 -12.44
C HIS A 12 8.62 -16.16 -10.96
N SER A 13 7.39 -16.28 -10.42
CA SER A 13 7.12 -16.20 -8.99
C SER A 13 6.62 -17.54 -8.47
N LEU A 14 7.41 -18.17 -7.60
CA LEU A 14 7.07 -19.43 -6.94
C LEU A 14 6.17 -19.12 -5.74
N GLN A 15 4.86 -19.21 -5.94
CA GLN A 15 3.86 -18.96 -4.90
C GLN A 15 3.28 -20.29 -4.39
N GLY A 16 3.27 -20.48 -3.06
CA GLY A 16 2.65 -21.66 -2.47
C GLY A 16 2.90 -21.87 -0.97
N HIS A 17 3.94 -21.26 -0.40
CA HIS A 17 4.11 -21.21 1.05
C HIS A 17 3.13 -20.22 1.68
N THR A 18 2.61 -20.55 2.87
CA THR A 18 1.64 -19.69 3.58
C THR A 18 2.30 -18.74 4.57
N ASN A 19 3.57 -18.98 4.90
CA ASN A 19 4.37 -18.18 5.81
C ASN A 19 5.73 -17.83 5.19
N GLN A 20 6.59 -17.12 5.93
CA GLN A 20 7.91 -16.69 5.45
C GLN A 20 8.76 -17.86 4.97
N VAL A 21 9.36 -17.73 3.79
CA VAL A 21 10.34 -18.67 3.24
C VAL A 21 11.69 -18.36 3.87
N THR A 22 12.25 -19.34 4.58
CA THR A 22 13.44 -19.14 5.41
C THR A 22 14.71 -19.67 4.77
N GLY A 23 14.60 -20.57 3.80
CA GLY A 23 15.76 -21.15 3.13
C GLY A 23 15.42 -21.75 1.78
N ILE A 24 16.43 -21.78 0.91
CA ILE A 24 16.36 -22.30 -0.45
C ILE A 24 17.64 -23.10 -0.70
N ALA A 25 17.53 -24.27 -1.34
CA ALA A 25 18.67 -25.07 -1.75
C ALA A 25 18.38 -25.77 -3.08
N LEU A 26 19.34 -25.77 -4.00
CA LEU A 26 19.24 -26.53 -5.25
C LEU A 26 19.25 -28.03 -4.95
N ASN A 27 18.53 -28.80 -5.77
CA ASN A 27 18.57 -30.26 -5.70
C ASN A 27 19.87 -30.77 -6.36
N PRO A 28 20.79 -31.41 -5.64
CA PRO A 28 22.04 -31.86 -6.25
C PRO A 28 21.85 -32.97 -7.28
N ALA A 29 20.76 -33.74 -7.19
CA ALA A 29 20.43 -34.77 -8.17
C ALA A 29 19.86 -34.20 -9.49
N ASN A 30 19.26 -33.01 -9.44
CA ASN A 30 18.69 -32.35 -10.61
C ASN A 30 18.83 -30.82 -10.50
N HIS A 31 19.75 -30.26 -11.29
CA HIS A 31 20.05 -28.84 -11.34
C HIS A 31 18.88 -27.92 -11.75
N LEU A 32 17.79 -28.46 -12.31
CA LEU A 32 16.59 -27.69 -12.68
C LEU A 32 15.57 -27.59 -11.53
N GLN A 33 15.86 -28.24 -10.41
CA GLN A 33 14.96 -28.31 -9.28
C GLN A 33 15.51 -27.58 -8.05
N VAL A 34 14.60 -26.98 -7.30
CA VAL A 34 14.94 -26.27 -6.06
C VAL A 34 14.02 -26.67 -4.92
N TYR A 35 14.60 -26.87 -3.76
CA TYR A 35 13.88 -27.00 -2.50
C TYR A 35 13.73 -25.63 -1.85
N SER A 36 12.53 -25.31 -1.37
CA SER A 36 12.27 -24.19 -0.48
C SER A 36 11.76 -24.70 0.86
N CYS A 37 12.18 -24.08 1.96
CA CYS A 37 11.63 -24.34 3.29
C CYS A 37 11.00 -23.08 3.87
N SER A 38 9.96 -23.26 4.69
CA SER A 38 9.23 -22.16 5.30
C SER A 38 8.90 -22.43 6.76
N ALA A 39 8.68 -21.34 7.50
CA ALA A 39 8.12 -21.36 8.85
C ALA A 39 6.70 -21.96 8.91
N ASP A 40 6.03 -22.20 7.77
CA ASP A 40 4.77 -22.95 7.69
C ASP A 40 4.93 -24.46 8.00
N GLY A 41 6.17 -24.94 8.10
CA GLY A 41 6.50 -26.32 8.42
C GLY A 41 6.49 -27.28 7.24
N THR A 42 6.58 -26.73 6.02
CA THR A 42 6.67 -27.50 4.78
C THR A 42 8.00 -27.25 4.05
N VAL A 43 8.47 -28.28 3.35
CA VAL A 43 9.51 -28.17 2.32
C VAL A 43 8.85 -28.41 0.97
N LYS A 44 9.01 -27.49 0.03
CA LYS A 44 8.44 -27.63 -1.33
C LYS A 44 9.56 -27.84 -2.35
N LEU A 45 9.33 -28.73 -3.30
CA LEU A 45 10.20 -29.00 -4.44
C LEU A 45 9.57 -28.38 -5.69
N TRP A 46 10.34 -27.55 -6.38
CA TRP A 46 9.88 -26.79 -7.53
C TRP A 46 10.72 -27.10 -8.76
N ASP A 47 10.08 -27.03 -9.93
CA ASP A 47 10.76 -26.73 -11.18
C ASP A 47 10.79 -25.21 -11.30
N PHE A 48 11.97 -24.60 -11.17
CA PHE A 48 12.07 -23.15 -11.19
C PHE A 48 12.13 -22.55 -12.60
N ILE A 49 12.32 -23.39 -13.64
CA ILE A 49 12.27 -22.94 -15.04
C ILE A 49 10.81 -22.71 -15.43
N ASP A 50 9.94 -23.68 -15.13
CA ASP A 50 8.51 -23.55 -15.48
C ASP A 50 7.67 -22.90 -14.38
N GLY A 51 8.25 -22.72 -13.18
CA GLY A 51 7.57 -22.16 -12.02
C GLY A 51 6.56 -23.11 -11.37
N ILE A 52 6.70 -24.42 -11.59
CA ILE A 52 5.72 -25.45 -11.21
C ILE A 52 6.10 -26.06 -9.85
N LEU A 53 5.10 -26.21 -8.97
CA LEU A 53 5.24 -26.98 -7.72
C LEU A 53 5.19 -28.48 -8.03
N ILE A 54 6.32 -29.17 -7.83
CA ILE A 54 6.42 -30.61 -8.06
C ILE A 54 5.92 -31.38 -6.83
N LYS A 55 6.40 -31.04 -5.63
CA LYS A 55 6.02 -31.73 -4.38
C LYS A 55 5.98 -30.80 -3.17
N THR A 56 5.17 -31.16 -2.18
CA THR A 56 5.13 -30.58 -0.84
C THR A 56 5.41 -31.69 0.18
N PHE A 57 6.45 -31.51 0.99
CA PHE A 57 6.80 -32.36 2.10
C PHE A 57 6.37 -31.70 3.41
N ILE A 58 5.50 -32.35 4.17
CA ILE A 58 4.97 -31.85 5.44
C ILE A 58 5.82 -32.41 6.58
N ILE A 59 6.52 -31.53 7.29
CA ILE A 59 7.37 -31.90 8.44
C ILE A 59 6.66 -31.58 9.76
N GLY A 60 5.84 -30.53 9.78
CA GLY A 60 4.98 -30.17 10.92
C GLY A 60 5.66 -29.32 12.00
N TYR A 61 6.87 -28.82 11.76
CA TYR A 61 7.59 -27.91 12.65
C TYR A 61 8.05 -26.67 11.90
N PRO A 62 8.10 -25.47 12.51
CA PRO A 62 8.60 -24.27 11.85
C PRO A 62 10.07 -24.46 11.45
N LEU A 63 10.36 -24.26 10.16
CA LEU A 63 11.69 -24.45 9.58
C LEU A 63 12.38 -23.10 9.44
N PHE A 64 13.70 -23.07 9.67
CA PHE A 64 14.50 -21.83 9.62
C PHE A 64 15.62 -21.87 8.58
N ALA A 65 16.05 -23.06 8.18
CA ALA A 65 17.13 -23.23 7.21
C ALA A 65 17.04 -24.63 6.57
N ILE A 66 17.55 -24.74 5.35
CA ILE A 66 17.63 -26.00 4.61
C ILE A 66 19.02 -26.15 4.02
N TYR A 67 19.56 -27.36 4.13
CA TYR A 67 20.83 -27.74 3.54
C TYR A 67 20.71 -29.10 2.87
N VAL A 68 21.31 -29.21 1.69
CA VAL A 68 21.32 -30.45 0.91
C VAL A 68 22.77 -30.77 0.55
N SER A 69 23.11 -32.05 0.56
CA SER A 69 24.46 -32.54 0.26
C SER A 69 24.38 -33.61 -0.82
N GLU A 70 25.31 -33.58 -1.77
CA GLU A 70 25.45 -34.60 -2.82
C GLU A 70 25.67 -36.01 -2.28
N LYS A 71 26.37 -36.16 -1.15
CA LYS A 71 26.68 -37.48 -0.55
C LYS A 71 25.49 -38.13 0.13
N HIS A 72 24.45 -37.36 0.43
CA HIS A 72 23.30 -37.80 1.19
C HIS A 72 22.04 -37.68 0.33
N GLU A 73 21.97 -38.50 -0.73
CA GLU A 73 20.82 -38.53 -1.63
C GLU A 73 19.52 -38.82 -0.88
N GLY A 74 18.49 -38.03 -1.17
CA GLY A 74 17.17 -38.18 -0.54
C GLY A 74 17.12 -37.74 0.93
N ILE A 75 18.20 -37.20 1.50
CA ILE A 75 18.21 -36.67 2.87
C ILE A 75 18.41 -35.17 2.81
N VAL A 76 17.55 -34.45 3.52
CA VAL A 76 17.64 -33.00 3.69
C VAL A 76 17.91 -32.67 5.14
N PHE A 77 18.82 -31.73 5.38
CA PHE A 77 19.14 -31.25 6.71
C PHE A 77 18.42 -29.93 6.98
N LEU A 78 17.70 -29.86 8.10
CA LEU A 78 16.83 -28.75 8.44
C LEU A 78 17.12 -28.19 9.82
N HIS A 79 17.01 -26.87 9.95
CA HIS A 79 16.97 -26.20 11.26
C HIS A 79 15.55 -26.11 11.77
N ILE A 80 15.32 -26.69 12.95
CA ILE A 80 14.03 -26.72 13.62
C ILE A 80 14.18 -26.07 15.01
N ALA A 81 13.19 -25.27 15.41
CA ALA A 81 13.11 -24.75 16.77
C ALA A 81 12.72 -25.87 17.76
N MET A 82 13.45 -25.94 18.87
CA MET A 82 13.15 -26.80 20.00
C MET A 82 12.29 -26.02 20.98
N ASP A 83 11.10 -26.54 21.25
CA ASP A 83 10.30 -26.06 22.37
C ASP A 83 10.95 -26.57 23.65
N THR A 84 11.57 -25.68 24.42
CA THR A 84 12.08 -26.01 25.75
C THR A 84 11.28 -25.23 26.77
N ASP A 85 10.88 -25.87 27.87
CA ASP A 85 10.16 -25.24 29.00
C ASP A 85 10.86 -24.00 29.58
N SER A 86 12.15 -23.82 29.29
CA SER A 86 12.91 -22.61 29.60
C SER A 86 12.78 -21.60 28.45
N LYS A 87 12.55 -20.31 28.76
CA LYS A 87 12.45 -19.16 27.82
C LYS A 87 13.64 -18.94 26.86
N LYS A 88 14.52 -19.92 26.63
CA LYS A 88 15.60 -19.89 25.66
C LYS A 88 15.23 -20.78 24.48
N GLU A 89 14.90 -20.17 23.35
CA GLU A 89 14.74 -20.88 22.08
C GLU A 89 16.04 -21.63 21.76
N GLY A 90 15.96 -22.96 21.70
CA GLY A 90 17.04 -23.82 21.22
C GLY A 90 16.78 -24.17 19.77
N PHE A 91 17.82 -24.26 18.94
CA PHE A 91 17.67 -24.79 17.58
C PHE A 91 18.36 -26.16 17.49
N GLN A 92 17.80 -27.05 16.68
CA GLN A 92 18.35 -28.37 16.41
C GLN A 92 18.48 -28.57 14.90
N LEU A 93 19.56 -29.24 14.48
CA LEU A 93 19.71 -29.74 13.12
C LEU A 93 19.17 -31.17 13.06
N VAL A 94 18.24 -31.37 12.14
CA VAL A 94 17.58 -32.65 11.91
C VAL A 94 17.83 -33.08 10.48
N ALA A 95 18.22 -34.33 10.30
CA ALA A 95 18.26 -34.97 8.99
C ALA A 95 16.93 -35.68 8.75
N VAL A 96 16.28 -35.31 7.66
CA VAL A 96 14.96 -35.78 7.24
C VAL A 96 15.10 -36.57 5.96
N HIS A 97 14.65 -37.82 5.96
CA HIS A 97 14.60 -38.63 4.74
C HIS A 97 13.35 -38.26 3.93
N LEU A 98 13.53 -37.85 2.68
CA LEU A 98 12.46 -37.48 1.78
C LEU A 98 11.86 -38.74 1.11
N PRO A 99 10.60 -39.09 1.40
CA PRO A 99 9.96 -40.25 0.80
C PRO A 99 9.76 -40.10 -0.71
N LYS A 100 10.11 -41.15 -1.47
CA LYS A 100 9.87 -41.26 -2.91
C LYS A 100 8.46 -41.81 -3.17
N SER A 101 7.42 -41.05 -2.84
CA SER A 101 6.02 -41.38 -3.18
C SER A 101 5.60 -40.81 -4.54
N ALA A 102 4.50 -41.28 -5.11
CA ALA A 102 3.90 -40.69 -6.32
C ALA A 102 3.02 -39.47 -6.01
N GLU A 103 2.62 -39.30 -4.75
CA GLU A 103 1.74 -38.21 -4.30
C GLU A 103 2.48 -36.86 -4.31
N GLN A 104 1.71 -35.80 -4.58
CA GLN A 104 2.23 -34.43 -4.59
C GLN A 104 2.46 -33.91 -3.17
N GLU A 105 1.64 -34.31 -2.19
CA GLU A 105 1.79 -33.98 -0.78
C GLU A 105 2.22 -35.23 -0.01
N VAL A 106 3.28 -35.11 0.80
CA VAL A 106 3.87 -36.27 1.47
C VAL A 106 4.30 -35.90 2.89
N GLU A 107 3.87 -36.68 3.87
CA GLU A 107 4.34 -36.52 5.24
C GLU A 107 5.75 -37.10 5.42
N ALA A 108 6.68 -36.28 5.90
CA ALA A 108 8.07 -36.68 6.19
C ALA A 108 8.29 -36.72 7.71
N LYS A 109 7.87 -37.83 8.35
CA LYS A 109 7.91 -37.99 9.81
C LYS A 109 9.21 -38.60 10.36
N GLU A 110 10.08 -39.12 9.49
CA GLU A 110 11.37 -39.70 9.90
C GLU A 110 12.41 -38.61 10.16
N LEU A 111 12.43 -38.12 11.40
CA LEU A 111 13.33 -37.08 11.88
C LEU A 111 14.50 -37.69 12.66
N SER A 112 15.73 -37.57 12.15
CA SER A 112 16.93 -38.00 12.85
C SER A 112 17.73 -36.80 13.38
N ALA A 113 17.91 -36.72 14.70
CA ALA A 113 18.63 -35.63 15.34
C ALA A 113 20.14 -35.73 15.07
N VAL A 114 20.72 -34.75 14.36
CA VAL A 114 22.17 -34.70 14.11
C VAL A 114 22.90 -34.00 15.24
N SER A 115 22.42 -32.82 15.62
CA SER A 115 22.99 -32.05 16.73
C SER A 115 21.96 -31.16 17.39
N ARG A 116 21.93 -31.20 18.73
CA ARG A 116 21.14 -30.31 19.57
C ARG A 116 21.95 -29.04 19.80
N HIS A 117 21.28 -27.88 19.93
CA HIS A 117 21.88 -26.62 20.35
C HIS A 117 22.74 -25.88 19.29
N ILE A 118 22.09 -25.48 18.20
CA ILE A 118 22.67 -24.69 17.10
C ILE A 118 22.26 -23.21 17.23
N SER A 119 22.98 -22.32 16.55
CA SER A 119 22.58 -20.92 16.42
C SER A 119 21.29 -20.78 15.60
N PRO A 120 20.46 -19.76 15.88
CA PRO A 120 19.35 -19.40 15.00
C PRO A 120 19.79 -18.98 13.59
N ASN A 121 20.99 -18.38 13.47
CA ASN A 121 21.46 -17.84 12.21
C ASN A 121 21.93 -18.96 11.26
N PRO A 122 21.36 -19.09 10.04
CA PRO A 122 21.76 -20.09 9.05
C PRO A 122 23.17 -19.89 8.49
N SER A 123 23.72 -18.66 8.53
CA SER A 123 25.09 -18.40 8.05
C SER A 123 26.16 -19.03 8.93
N CYS A 124 25.80 -19.49 10.13
CA CYS A 124 26.69 -20.13 11.08
C CYS A 124 26.75 -21.66 10.92
N THR A 125 26.28 -22.22 9.81
CA THR A 125 26.35 -23.66 9.55
C THR A 125 26.72 -23.94 8.10
N ALA A 126 27.69 -24.84 7.89
CA ALA A 126 28.16 -25.19 6.55
C ALA A 126 28.66 -26.64 6.48
N PHE A 127 28.51 -27.26 5.31
CA PHE A 127 29.06 -28.59 5.00
C PHE A 127 30.48 -28.46 4.48
N GLY A 128 31.38 -29.32 4.96
CA GLY A 128 32.76 -29.42 4.48
C GLY A 128 33.03 -30.75 3.78
N ARG A 129 34.01 -30.77 2.88
CA ARG A 129 34.42 -31.98 2.12
C ARG A 129 33.26 -32.65 1.37
N GLU A 130 32.46 -31.84 0.66
CA GLU A 130 31.24 -32.27 -0.05
C GLU A 130 30.25 -33.03 0.87
N GLY A 131 30.30 -32.77 2.18
CA GLY A 131 29.42 -33.37 3.18
C GLY A 131 29.99 -34.50 4.03
N GLN A 132 31.32 -34.64 4.15
CA GLN A 132 31.90 -35.58 5.13
C GLN A 132 31.69 -35.14 6.60
N TYR A 133 31.61 -33.83 6.81
CA TYR A 133 31.33 -33.24 8.11
C TYR A 133 30.47 -31.99 7.94
N ILE A 134 29.81 -31.60 9.03
CA ILE A 134 29.11 -30.32 9.14
C ILE A 134 29.72 -29.50 10.28
N ALA A 135 30.00 -28.24 10.01
CA ALA A 135 30.46 -27.28 11.00
C ALA A 135 29.30 -26.35 11.36
N PHE A 136 29.14 -26.07 12.66
CA PHE A 136 28.16 -25.13 13.16
C PHE A 136 28.72 -24.34 14.34
N ALA A 137 28.48 -23.03 14.41
CA ALA A 137 28.88 -22.20 15.55
C ALA A 137 27.67 -21.82 16.39
N ARG A 138 27.87 -21.79 17.71
CA ARG A 138 26.92 -21.19 18.64
C ARG A 138 27.67 -20.35 19.65
N ASN A 139 27.31 -19.06 19.75
CA ASN A 139 27.94 -18.08 20.63
C ASN A 139 29.46 -17.97 20.41
N LEU A 140 30.24 -18.67 21.23
CA LEU A 140 31.71 -18.70 21.23
C LEU A 140 32.28 -20.11 21.00
N GLN A 141 31.43 -21.07 20.65
CA GLN A 141 31.79 -22.45 20.38
C GLN A 141 31.60 -22.78 18.91
N LEU A 142 32.65 -23.30 18.28
CA LEU A 142 32.63 -23.93 16.96
C LEU A 142 32.55 -25.44 17.16
N ASN A 143 31.50 -26.06 16.61
CA ASN A 143 31.29 -27.50 16.67
C ASN A 143 31.42 -28.10 15.28
N VAL A 144 32.06 -29.27 15.19
CA VAL A 144 32.24 -30.03 13.95
C VAL A 144 31.75 -31.44 14.17
N TYR A 145 30.70 -31.83 13.44
CA TYR A 145 30.12 -33.17 13.48
C TYR A 145 30.56 -33.98 12.27
N PHE A 146 31.17 -35.14 12.52
CA PHE A 146 31.60 -36.07 11.47
C PHE A 146 30.57 -37.19 11.29
N PHE A 147 29.99 -37.31 10.09
CA PHE A 147 28.98 -38.33 9.80
C PHE A 147 29.51 -39.77 9.95
N ARG A 148 30.73 -40.04 9.44
CA ARG A 148 31.35 -41.39 9.53
C ARG A 148 31.65 -41.81 10.97
N LYS A 149 32.04 -40.86 11.83
CA LYS A 149 32.42 -41.15 13.23
C LYS A 149 31.26 -40.98 14.21
N GLN A 150 30.15 -40.36 13.77
CA GLN A 150 29.03 -39.90 14.61
C GLN A 150 29.48 -39.19 15.89
N LYS A 151 30.51 -38.35 15.77
CA LYS A 151 31.10 -37.61 16.89
C LYS A 151 31.19 -36.13 16.59
N THR A 152 30.88 -35.33 17.61
CA THR A 152 31.03 -33.88 17.61
C THR A 152 32.32 -33.48 18.32
N TYR A 153 33.12 -32.63 17.69
CA TYR A 153 34.26 -31.96 18.32
C TYR A 153 33.91 -30.49 18.53
N SER A 154 34.09 -29.99 19.75
CA SER A 154 33.78 -28.60 20.14
C SER A 154 35.06 -27.83 20.40
N PHE A 155 35.14 -26.62 19.84
CA PHE A 155 36.26 -25.70 19.98
C PHE A 155 35.74 -24.35 20.49
N SER A 156 36.20 -23.91 21.65
CA SER A 156 35.77 -22.65 22.26
C SER A 156 36.82 -21.55 22.09
N LEU A 157 36.38 -20.36 21.69
CA LEU A 157 37.19 -19.14 21.78
C LEU A 157 36.89 -18.38 23.07
N LYS A 158 37.85 -17.55 23.50
CA LYS A 158 37.63 -16.56 24.57
C LYS A 158 36.66 -15.49 24.07
N ALA A 159 35.77 -15.02 24.96
CA ALA A 159 34.76 -14.00 24.64
C ALA A 159 35.37 -12.71 24.08
N THR A 160 36.53 -12.32 24.60
CA THR A 160 37.30 -11.18 24.11
C THR A 160 38.74 -11.58 23.79
N ASP A 161 39.30 -10.92 22.77
CA ASP A 161 40.74 -10.97 22.49
C ASP A 161 41.53 -10.20 23.56
N LYS A 162 42.86 -10.36 23.58
CA LYS A 162 43.77 -9.62 24.49
C LYS A 162 43.63 -8.09 24.43
N LYS A 163 42.98 -7.56 23.38
CA LYS A 163 42.72 -6.12 23.13
C LYS A 163 41.28 -5.68 23.44
N GLY A 164 40.44 -6.56 24.01
CA GLY A 164 39.05 -6.23 24.39
C GLY A 164 37.98 -6.35 23.28
N ALA A 165 38.37 -6.69 22.04
CA ALA A 165 37.42 -6.91 20.94
C ALA A 165 36.59 -8.19 21.13
N LYS A 166 35.31 -8.16 20.75
CA LYS A 166 34.37 -9.30 20.87
C LYS A 166 34.64 -10.38 19.82
N ASN A 167 34.77 -11.63 20.25
CA ASN A 167 35.08 -12.77 19.38
C ASN A 167 33.85 -13.61 18.97
N ALA A 168 32.65 -13.05 19.04
CA ALA A 168 31.43 -13.77 18.67
C ALA A 168 31.47 -14.22 17.19
N PHE A 169 31.03 -15.45 16.94
CA PHE A 169 30.93 -15.99 15.58
C PHE A 169 29.71 -15.40 14.87
N THR A 170 29.91 -14.94 13.64
CA THR A 170 28.85 -14.33 12.80
C THR A 170 28.50 -15.18 11.58
N CYS A 171 29.48 -15.88 11.00
CA CYS A 171 29.28 -16.77 9.85
C CYS A 171 30.38 -17.84 9.76
N ILE A 172 30.10 -18.92 9.03
CA ILE A 172 31.02 -20.03 8.76
C ILE A 172 30.97 -20.40 7.28
N ALA A 173 32.14 -20.69 6.70
CA ALA A 173 32.26 -21.37 5.42
C ALA A 173 33.25 -22.53 5.54
N CYS A 174 32.93 -23.67 4.96
CA CYS A 174 33.87 -24.79 4.87
C CYS A 174 34.47 -24.87 3.48
N HIS A 175 35.72 -25.29 3.42
CA HIS A 175 36.38 -25.52 2.15
C HIS A 175 35.81 -26.79 1.47
N PRO A 176 35.66 -26.81 0.13
CA PRO A 176 35.04 -27.93 -0.58
C PRO A 176 35.89 -29.21 -0.55
N THR A 177 37.23 -29.12 -0.60
CA THR A 177 38.13 -30.29 -0.68
C THR A 177 39.06 -30.46 0.54
N ASP A 178 39.73 -29.39 0.98
CA ASP A 178 40.59 -29.37 2.17
C ASP A 178 39.87 -29.40 3.52
N ASP A 179 40.58 -29.86 4.57
CA ASP A 179 40.16 -29.78 5.97
C ASP A 179 40.37 -28.36 6.53
N CYS A 180 39.60 -27.41 6.01
CA CYS A 180 39.64 -26.01 6.41
C CYS A 180 38.24 -25.48 6.68
N ILE A 181 38.09 -24.77 7.81
CA ILE A 181 36.86 -24.05 8.15
C ILE A 181 37.22 -22.58 8.30
N ALA A 182 36.57 -21.71 7.54
CA ALA A 182 36.66 -20.26 7.69
C ALA A 182 35.54 -19.77 8.61
N THR A 183 35.86 -18.92 9.57
CA THR A 183 34.90 -18.32 10.49
C THR A 183 35.00 -16.81 10.45
N GLY A 184 33.86 -16.14 10.29
CA GLY A 184 33.72 -14.69 10.42
C GLY A 184 33.35 -14.34 11.85
N HIS A 185 33.81 -13.16 12.29
CA HIS A 185 33.63 -12.70 13.66
C HIS A 185 33.10 -11.25 13.70
N GLU A 186 32.53 -10.89 14.86
CA GLU A 186 32.08 -9.53 15.16
C GLU A 186 33.24 -8.51 15.19
N ASP A 187 34.48 -8.95 15.47
CA ASP A 187 35.69 -8.12 15.45
C ASP A 187 36.27 -7.83 14.06
N GLY A 188 35.56 -8.23 12.99
CA GLY A 188 36.01 -8.04 11.61
C GLY A 188 37.18 -8.93 11.19
N LYS A 189 37.62 -9.86 12.05
CA LYS A 189 38.64 -10.85 11.69
C LYS A 189 37.98 -12.09 11.10
N ILE A 190 38.70 -12.71 10.16
CA ILE A 190 38.37 -14.02 9.61
C ILE A 190 39.41 -15.01 10.14
N ARG A 191 38.98 -16.11 10.75
CA ARG A 191 39.87 -17.14 11.29
C ARG A 191 39.72 -18.43 10.47
N LEU A 192 40.83 -18.97 9.99
CA LEU A 192 40.87 -20.23 9.23
C LEU A 192 41.37 -21.36 10.13
N TRP A 193 40.52 -22.34 10.39
CA TRP A 193 40.75 -23.44 11.32
C TRP A 193 41.24 -24.68 10.58
N ARG A 194 42.29 -25.30 11.11
CA ARG A 194 42.91 -26.51 10.57
C ARG A 194 43.19 -27.53 11.68
N ASN A 195 43.47 -28.76 11.25
CA ASN A 195 43.93 -29.88 12.09
C ASN A 195 42.92 -30.39 13.15
N PHE A 196 41.62 -30.11 12.97
CA PHE A 196 40.56 -30.56 13.89
C PHE A 196 40.23 -32.07 13.77
N ILE A 197 40.72 -32.77 12.74
CA ILE A 197 40.44 -34.19 12.50
C ILE A 197 41.32 -35.14 13.31
N HIS A 198 42.62 -34.82 13.42
CA HIS A 198 43.64 -35.80 13.83
C HIS A 198 44.11 -35.63 15.28
N LYS A 199 44.20 -34.39 15.80
CA LYS A 199 44.93 -34.14 17.06
C LYS A 199 44.11 -33.63 18.25
N LYS A 200 42.78 -33.43 18.14
CA LYS A 200 41.94 -32.69 19.12
C LYS A 200 42.40 -31.24 19.41
N GLU A 201 43.61 -30.85 19.03
CA GLU A 201 44.11 -29.49 19.01
C GLU A 201 43.85 -28.87 17.64
N TYR A 202 43.25 -27.69 17.65
CA TYR A 202 43.04 -26.89 16.47
C TYR A 202 44.17 -25.85 16.34
N THR A 203 44.52 -25.53 15.10
CA THR A 203 45.31 -24.33 14.80
C THR A 203 44.44 -23.40 13.97
N TYR A 204 44.55 -22.10 14.20
CA TYR A 204 43.92 -21.13 13.32
C TYR A 204 44.88 -20.02 12.88
N SER A 205 44.77 -19.62 11.61
CA SER A 205 45.39 -18.41 11.08
C SER A 205 44.35 -17.29 10.99
N THR A 206 44.78 -16.04 11.13
CA THR A 206 43.87 -14.89 11.10
C THR A 206 44.12 -14.04 9.85
N GLN A 207 43.04 -13.71 9.15
CA GLN A 207 42.99 -12.76 8.04
C GLN A 207 42.17 -11.55 8.50
N HIS A 208 42.62 -10.34 8.16
CA HIS A 208 41.99 -9.11 8.61
C HIS A 208 42.00 -8.04 7.53
N TRP A 209 40.83 -7.44 7.31
CA TRP A 209 40.60 -6.31 6.43
C TRP A 209 39.36 -5.55 6.89
N HIS A 210 38.28 -6.27 7.22
CA HIS A 210 37.04 -5.69 7.72
C HIS A 210 37.26 -5.01 9.08
N HIS A 211 36.75 -3.79 9.21
CA HIS A 211 36.70 -3.04 10.47
C HIS A 211 35.54 -3.51 11.36
N ASN A 212 34.40 -3.81 10.72
CA ASN A 212 33.17 -4.23 11.37
C ASN A 212 32.91 -5.74 11.21
N ALA A 213 31.82 -6.22 11.81
CA ALA A 213 31.39 -7.62 11.73
C ALA A 213 31.33 -8.17 10.29
N VAL A 214 31.89 -9.36 10.10
CA VAL A 214 31.80 -10.10 8.82
C VAL A 214 30.47 -10.83 8.77
N ASN A 215 29.57 -10.47 7.85
CA ASN A 215 28.23 -11.05 7.79
C ASN A 215 28.19 -12.40 7.08
N THR A 216 29.02 -12.58 6.05
CA THR A 216 29.00 -13.75 5.19
C THR A 216 30.37 -14.13 4.68
N LEU A 217 30.55 -15.44 4.50
CA LEU A 217 31.73 -16.06 3.92
C LEU A 217 31.29 -17.14 2.94
N CYS A 218 32.01 -17.27 1.83
CA CYS A 218 31.76 -18.33 0.86
C CYS A 218 33.06 -18.72 0.15
N PHE A 219 33.38 -20.01 0.06
CA PHE A 219 34.47 -20.48 -0.79
C PHE A 219 34.01 -20.59 -2.24
N THR A 220 34.94 -20.40 -3.18
CA THR A 220 34.70 -20.81 -4.57
C THR A 220 34.58 -22.34 -4.65
N PRO A 221 33.83 -22.89 -5.63
CA PRO A 221 33.69 -24.34 -5.79
C PRO A 221 35.05 -25.07 -5.93
N GLU A 222 36.03 -24.41 -6.55
CA GLU A 222 37.40 -24.92 -6.69
C GLU A 222 38.21 -24.87 -5.37
N GLY A 223 37.79 -24.07 -4.39
CA GLY A 223 38.50 -23.84 -3.13
C GLY A 223 39.69 -22.87 -3.23
N THR A 224 39.95 -22.30 -4.41
CA THR A 224 41.07 -21.39 -4.66
C THR A 224 40.94 -20.05 -3.95
N ASN A 225 39.70 -19.56 -3.78
CA ASN A 225 39.42 -18.25 -3.22
C ASN A 225 38.34 -18.34 -2.13
N LEU A 226 38.46 -17.46 -1.13
CA LEU A 226 37.43 -17.20 -0.13
C LEU A 226 36.86 -15.81 -0.36
N LEU A 227 35.54 -15.69 -0.44
CA LEU A 227 34.82 -14.43 -0.54
C LEU A 227 34.30 -14.03 0.84
N SER A 228 34.42 -12.75 1.20
CA SER A 228 33.87 -12.18 2.43
C SER A 228 33.11 -10.89 2.17
N GLY A 229 32.00 -10.72 2.90
CA GLY A 229 31.17 -9.54 2.84
C GLY A 229 30.73 -9.10 4.22
N GLY A 230 30.57 -7.79 4.41
CA GLY A 230 30.16 -7.21 5.69
C GLY A 230 29.44 -5.89 5.51
N ILE A 231 29.39 -5.13 6.61
CA ILE A 231 28.66 -3.86 6.72
C ILE A 231 29.23 -2.78 5.80
N GLU A 232 30.54 -2.85 5.51
CA GLU A 232 31.27 -1.86 4.72
C GLU A 232 30.87 -1.79 3.24
N SER A 233 29.96 -2.65 2.78
CA SER A 233 29.49 -2.74 1.38
C SER A 233 30.59 -3.08 0.35
N VAL A 234 31.64 -3.76 0.80
CA VAL A 234 32.77 -4.21 -0.01
C VAL A 234 32.84 -5.72 0.00
N LEU A 235 32.95 -6.31 -1.20
CA LEU A 235 33.25 -7.73 -1.35
C LEU A 235 34.76 -7.90 -1.39
N VAL A 236 35.31 -8.75 -0.52
CA VAL A 236 36.74 -9.04 -0.46
C VAL A 236 36.99 -10.48 -0.87
N GLN A 237 37.93 -10.68 -1.78
CA GLN A 237 38.39 -11.99 -2.22
C GLN A 237 39.79 -12.27 -1.64
N TRP A 238 39.91 -13.39 -0.97
CA TRP A 238 41.14 -13.87 -0.34
C TRP A 238 41.67 -15.06 -1.11
N GLN A 239 42.90 -14.98 -1.62
CA GLN A 239 43.53 -16.13 -2.26
C GLN A 239 43.92 -17.16 -1.19
N TYR A 240 43.40 -18.37 -1.33
CA TYR A 240 43.71 -19.48 -0.43
C TYR A 240 45.02 -20.16 -0.88
N GLY A 241 45.91 -20.49 0.05
CA GLY A 241 47.19 -21.17 -0.22
C GLY A 241 48.35 -20.27 -0.68
N THR A 242 48.08 -19.21 -1.44
CA THR A 242 49.13 -18.35 -2.03
C THR A 242 49.26 -17.02 -1.28
N GLY A 243 50.21 -16.94 -0.34
CA GLY A 243 50.74 -15.70 0.26
C GLY A 243 49.77 -14.53 0.45
N ASN A 244 48.70 -14.68 1.26
CA ASN A 244 47.80 -13.62 1.75
C ASN A 244 47.43 -12.49 0.75
N ARG A 245 47.33 -12.80 -0.55
CA ARG A 245 46.87 -11.84 -1.54
C ARG A 245 45.37 -11.63 -1.38
N LYS A 246 44.95 -10.37 -1.47
CA LYS A 246 43.56 -9.96 -1.35
C LYS A 246 43.19 -8.98 -2.46
N GLU A 247 42.03 -9.19 -3.04
CA GLU A 247 41.39 -8.27 -3.99
C GLU A 247 40.06 -7.83 -3.39
N PHE A 248 39.57 -6.64 -3.76
CA PHE A 248 38.33 -6.11 -3.20
C PHE A 248 37.56 -5.31 -4.24
N LEU A 249 36.24 -5.40 -4.18
CA LEU A 249 35.30 -4.72 -5.06
C LEU A 249 34.47 -3.75 -4.20
N PRO A 250 34.85 -2.46 -4.19
CA PRO A 250 34.20 -1.48 -3.33
C PRO A 250 32.90 -0.94 -3.95
N ARG A 251 32.15 -0.17 -3.16
CA ARG A 251 30.98 0.62 -3.58
C ARG A 251 29.82 -0.21 -4.15
N LEU A 252 29.56 -1.39 -3.58
CA LEU A 252 28.41 -2.21 -4.01
C LEU A 252 27.05 -1.64 -3.53
N GLY A 253 27.07 -0.68 -2.61
CA GLY A 253 25.97 0.25 -2.35
C GLY A 253 25.24 0.06 -1.03
N GLY A 254 25.31 -1.13 -0.42
CA GLY A 254 24.72 -1.42 0.89
C GLY A 254 25.43 -2.59 1.58
N SER A 255 25.18 -2.79 2.87
CA SER A 255 25.77 -3.90 3.65
C SER A 255 25.48 -5.24 2.98
N ILE A 256 26.51 -6.07 2.81
CA ILE A 256 26.40 -7.39 2.19
C ILE A 256 25.90 -8.37 3.26
N LEU A 257 24.78 -9.04 2.98
CA LEU A 257 24.16 -9.99 3.90
C LEU A 257 24.54 -11.43 3.56
N HIS A 258 24.47 -11.81 2.29
CA HIS A 258 24.85 -13.14 1.82
C HIS A 258 25.64 -13.07 0.52
N VAL A 259 26.60 -13.99 0.37
CA VAL A 259 27.36 -14.22 -0.86
C VAL A 259 27.11 -15.66 -1.29
N SER A 260 26.86 -15.87 -2.57
CA SER A 260 26.71 -17.19 -3.18
C SER A 260 27.56 -17.27 -4.45
N THR A 261 28.06 -18.46 -4.74
CA THR A 261 28.88 -18.76 -5.93
C THR A 261 28.11 -19.70 -6.84
N SER A 262 28.22 -19.52 -8.14
CA SER A 262 27.70 -20.47 -9.12
C SER A 262 28.50 -21.77 -9.06
N SER A 263 27.87 -22.91 -9.39
CA SER A 263 28.51 -24.23 -9.35
C SER A 263 29.70 -24.36 -10.30
N ASP A 264 29.70 -23.59 -11.39
CA ASP A 264 30.81 -23.51 -12.36
C ASP A 264 31.89 -22.48 -11.95
N GLY A 265 31.68 -21.72 -10.88
CA GLY A 265 32.59 -20.69 -10.39
C GLY A 265 32.67 -19.43 -11.25
N GLN A 266 31.86 -19.29 -12.30
CA GLN A 266 31.93 -18.14 -13.22
C GLN A 266 31.30 -16.87 -12.66
N LEU A 267 30.26 -17.00 -11.83
CA LEU A 267 29.49 -15.89 -11.30
C LEU A 267 29.43 -15.94 -9.78
N PHE A 268 29.51 -14.77 -9.17
CA PHE A 268 29.25 -14.53 -7.76
C PHE A 268 28.02 -13.65 -7.62
N CYS A 269 27.16 -13.97 -6.66
CA CYS A 269 25.99 -13.17 -6.35
C CYS A 269 26.11 -12.63 -4.93
N THR A 270 25.92 -11.33 -4.76
CA THR A 270 25.84 -10.70 -3.44
C THR A 270 24.44 -10.17 -3.21
N SER A 271 23.89 -10.43 -2.03
CA SER A 271 22.65 -9.82 -1.56
C SER A 271 22.96 -8.72 -0.56
N HIS A 272 22.26 -7.61 -0.68
CA HIS A 272 22.46 -6.43 0.13
C HIS A 272 21.23 -6.10 0.98
N SER A 273 21.47 -5.36 2.06
CA SER A 273 20.42 -4.82 2.94
C SER A 273 19.45 -3.85 2.24
N ASP A 274 19.85 -3.18 1.16
CA ASP A 274 19.04 -2.22 0.40
C ASP A 274 18.16 -2.88 -0.69
N ASN A 275 17.80 -4.16 -0.50
CA ASN A 275 17.00 -4.95 -1.45
C ASN A 275 17.61 -5.03 -2.86
N LYS A 276 18.95 -4.99 -2.90
CA LYS A 276 19.76 -5.07 -4.11
C LYS A 276 20.47 -6.43 -4.16
N ILE A 277 20.50 -7.02 -5.33
CA ILE A 277 21.31 -8.19 -5.67
C ILE A 277 22.29 -7.75 -6.76
N THR A 278 23.58 -8.00 -6.56
CA THR A 278 24.59 -7.74 -7.61
C THR A 278 25.18 -9.05 -8.09
N VAL A 279 25.22 -9.19 -9.42
CA VAL A 279 25.83 -10.32 -10.12
C VAL A 279 27.20 -9.87 -10.59
N ILE A 280 28.22 -10.63 -10.22
CA ILE A 280 29.63 -10.30 -10.41
C ILE A 280 30.28 -11.47 -11.15
N GLU A 281 31.06 -11.18 -12.18
CA GLU A 281 31.88 -12.17 -12.86
C GLU A 281 33.08 -12.61 -12.01
N SER A 282 33.63 -13.78 -12.28
CA SER A 282 34.90 -14.24 -11.69
C SER A 282 36.08 -13.30 -11.99
N SER A 283 35.95 -12.41 -12.98
CA SER A 283 36.89 -11.31 -13.26
C SER A 283 36.80 -10.15 -12.26
N PHE A 284 35.95 -10.29 -11.24
CA PHE A 284 35.66 -9.30 -10.20
C PHE A 284 35.06 -7.99 -10.73
N LYS A 285 34.25 -8.12 -11.80
CA LYS A 285 33.49 -7.02 -12.41
C LYS A 285 32.00 -7.23 -12.21
N VAL A 286 31.27 -6.14 -11.94
CA VAL A 286 29.81 -6.18 -11.84
C VAL A 286 29.20 -6.34 -13.24
N CYS A 287 28.37 -7.35 -13.42
CA CYS A 287 27.71 -7.68 -14.69
C CYS A 287 26.27 -7.20 -14.73
N GLY A 288 25.57 -7.28 -13.60
CA GLY A 288 24.16 -6.93 -13.52
C GLY A 288 23.71 -6.61 -12.11
N VAL A 289 22.64 -5.83 -12.00
CA VAL A 289 22.06 -5.38 -10.75
C VAL A 289 20.55 -5.57 -10.79
N ILE A 290 20.03 -6.38 -9.87
CA ILE A 290 18.60 -6.54 -9.65
C ILE A 290 18.26 -5.79 -8.37
N GLN A 291 17.47 -4.74 -8.48
CA GLN A 291 17.11 -3.90 -7.33
C GLN A 291 15.59 -3.73 -7.26
N GLY A 292 15.03 -4.14 -6.12
CA GLY A 292 13.66 -3.84 -5.77
C GLY A 292 13.55 -2.49 -5.06
N LEU A 293 12.41 -2.27 -4.40
CA LEU A 293 12.21 -1.07 -3.59
C LEU A 293 13.21 -1.02 -2.43
N VAL A 294 13.91 0.10 -2.26
CA VAL A 294 14.78 0.34 -1.11
C VAL A 294 13.91 0.71 0.08
N LYS A 295 14.02 -0.06 1.17
CA LYS A 295 13.29 0.20 2.42
C LYS A 295 14.16 1.05 3.32
N GLY A 296 13.80 2.32 3.51
CA GLY A 296 14.38 3.18 4.55
C GLY A 296 13.62 3.05 5.87
N ASP A 297 14.21 3.57 6.96
CA ASP A 297 13.60 3.55 8.29
C ASP A 297 12.29 4.34 8.36
N ALA A 298 12.20 5.43 7.58
CA ALA A 298 10.98 6.22 7.42
C ALA A 298 10.90 6.85 6.02
N VAL A 299 9.67 6.97 5.50
CA VAL A 299 9.38 7.81 4.33
C VAL A 299 8.96 9.18 4.87
N LEU A 300 9.90 10.13 4.76
CA LEU A 300 9.74 11.50 5.28
C LEU A 300 9.02 12.40 4.28
N THR A 301 9.33 12.24 3.00
CA THR A 301 8.55 12.84 1.93
C THR A 301 7.17 12.20 1.87
N ASP A 302 6.24 12.84 1.17
CA ASP A 302 5.03 12.15 0.75
C ASP A 302 5.32 11.27 -0.47
N LEU A 303 4.38 10.36 -0.78
CA LEU A 303 4.46 9.54 -1.99
C LEU A 303 4.09 10.38 -3.19
N MET A 304 4.98 10.45 -4.17
CA MET A 304 4.82 11.28 -5.36
C MET A 304 4.91 10.44 -6.62
N ILE A 305 4.38 10.98 -7.71
CA ILE A 305 4.52 10.36 -9.03
C ILE A 305 5.18 11.37 -9.93
N ASP A 306 6.22 10.93 -10.63
CA ASP A 306 6.79 11.71 -11.74
C ASP A 306 5.75 11.76 -12.87
N PRO A 307 5.23 12.95 -13.24
CA PRO A 307 4.23 13.07 -14.30
C PRO A 307 4.64 12.47 -15.64
N ARG A 308 5.96 12.37 -15.90
CA ARG A 308 6.50 11.96 -17.20
C ARG A 308 6.72 10.48 -17.28
N SER A 309 7.49 9.94 -16.33
CA SER A 309 7.81 8.51 -16.29
C SER A 309 6.69 7.67 -15.65
N LYS A 310 5.72 8.32 -14.98
CA LYS A 310 4.71 7.67 -14.11
C LYS A 310 5.34 6.80 -13.03
N ALA A 311 6.64 6.98 -12.77
CA ALA A 311 7.36 6.28 -11.73
C ALA A 311 6.93 6.85 -10.37
N LEU A 312 6.87 5.96 -9.39
CA LEU A 312 6.70 6.33 -8.01
C LEU A 312 8.01 6.92 -7.47
N VAL A 313 7.90 8.06 -6.81
CA VAL A 313 9.02 8.75 -6.18
C VAL A 313 8.80 8.79 -4.67
N LEU A 314 9.81 8.35 -3.94
CA LEU A 314 9.85 8.36 -2.48
C LEU A 314 11.30 8.45 -1.97
N ASN A 315 11.47 8.62 -0.66
CA ASN A 315 12.79 8.47 -0.03
C ASN A 315 13.37 7.08 -0.33
N GLY A 316 14.65 7.06 -0.72
CA GLY A 316 15.42 5.83 -0.89
C GLY A 316 16.47 5.69 0.21
N LYS A 317 17.73 5.66 -0.21
CA LYS A 317 18.89 5.77 0.71
C LYS A 317 18.88 7.15 1.40
N PRO A 318 19.50 7.29 2.58
CA PRO A 318 19.64 8.59 3.24
C PRO A 318 20.17 9.65 2.26
N GLY A 319 19.48 10.78 2.15
CA GLY A 319 19.81 11.86 1.21
C GLY A 319 19.44 11.64 -0.27
N HIS A 320 18.83 10.50 -0.63
CA HIS A 320 18.43 10.18 -2.00
C HIS A 320 16.91 10.07 -2.18
N LEU A 321 16.44 10.45 -3.38
CA LEU A 321 15.10 10.08 -3.87
C LEU A 321 15.22 8.89 -4.82
N GLN A 322 14.39 7.87 -4.62
CA GLN A 322 14.31 6.71 -5.50
C GLN A 322 13.14 6.86 -6.48
N PHE A 323 13.38 6.50 -7.74
CA PHE A 323 12.36 6.40 -8.79
C PHE A 323 12.07 4.92 -9.05
N TYR A 324 10.83 4.51 -8.84
CA TYR A 324 10.41 3.12 -8.84
C TYR A 324 9.27 2.88 -9.83
N SER A 325 9.44 1.92 -10.73
CA SER A 325 8.38 1.52 -11.66
C SER A 325 7.51 0.45 -11.02
N LEU A 326 6.28 0.81 -10.67
CA LEU A 326 5.30 -0.13 -10.11
C LEU A 326 4.80 -1.16 -11.13
N LEU A 327 4.82 -0.83 -12.43
CA LEU A 327 4.38 -1.73 -13.49
C LEU A 327 5.39 -2.86 -13.74
N ARG A 328 6.69 -2.53 -13.69
CA ARG A 328 7.78 -3.50 -13.92
C ARG A 328 8.35 -4.08 -12.63
N ASP A 329 7.86 -3.62 -11.48
CA ASP A 329 8.40 -3.93 -10.14
C ASP A 329 9.92 -3.68 -10.04
N LYS A 330 10.44 -2.71 -10.81
CA LYS A 330 11.87 -2.46 -11.00
C LYS A 330 12.24 -1.05 -10.51
N HIS A 331 13.33 -0.97 -9.74
CA HIS A 331 13.97 0.29 -9.42
C HIS A 331 14.62 0.89 -10.66
N LEU A 332 14.31 2.15 -10.98
CA LEU A 332 14.81 2.81 -12.19
C LEU A 332 16.16 3.48 -11.93
N TYR A 333 16.20 4.41 -10.98
CA TYR A 333 17.42 5.10 -10.56
C TYR A 333 17.21 5.82 -9.22
N ASN A 334 18.33 6.20 -8.59
CA ASN A 334 18.35 7.07 -7.42
C ASN A 334 18.90 8.43 -7.81
N LEU A 335 18.21 9.50 -7.40
CA LEU A 335 18.70 10.87 -7.49
C LEU A 335 19.36 11.23 -6.16
N ASP A 336 20.65 11.61 -6.22
CA ASP A 336 21.38 12.14 -5.08
C ASP A 336 21.09 13.63 -4.92
N ILE A 337 20.45 13.98 -3.81
CA ILE A 337 20.03 15.36 -3.54
C ILE A 337 21.04 16.05 -2.64
N VAL A 338 21.47 15.35 -1.59
CA VAL A 338 22.36 15.89 -0.58
C VAL A 338 23.81 15.96 -1.07
N GLN A 339 24.21 15.06 -1.99
CA GLN A 339 25.57 14.96 -2.52
C GLN A 339 26.64 14.71 -1.44
N GLN A 340 26.27 13.96 -0.39
CA GLN A 340 27.19 13.57 0.69
C GLN A 340 27.76 12.18 0.44
N GLU A 341 29.07 12.03 0.70
CA GLU A 341 29.70 10.72 0.65
C GLU A 341 29.12 9.84 1.77
N TYR A 342 28.38 8.79 1.38
CA TYR A 342 27.86 7.82 2.32
C TYR A 342 28.99 6.97 2.90
N ILE A 343 29.51 7.39 4.04
CA ILE A 343 30.36 6.57 4.90
C ILE A 343 29.42 5.96 5.95
N TYR A 344 29.30 4.63 5.98
CA TYR A 344 28.54 3.96 7.03
C TYR A 344 29.31 4.11 8.35
N GLU A 345 28.98 5.15 9.11
CA GLU A 345 29.40 5.33 10.49
C GLU A 345 28.14 5.44 11.34
N ALA A 346 27.98 4.50 12.26
CA ALA A 346 26.80 4.45 13.12
C ALA A 346 26.75 5.69 14.01
N GLY A 347 25.65 6.45 13.94
CA GLY A 347 25.42 7.62 14.79
C GLY A 347 25.72 8.98 14.15
N LEU A 348 25.99 9.05 12.85
CA LEU A 348 26.04 10.32 12.13
C LEU A 348 24.62 10.80 11.76
N ASP A 349 24.24 11.97 12.26
CA ASP A 349 23.03 12.70 11.80
C ASP A 349 23.33 13.32 10.43
N GLN A 350 22.83 12.69 9.38
CA GLN A 350 22.97 13.12 7.98
C GLN A 350 21.81 14.03 7.56
N PHE A 351 21.96 14.76 6.45
CA PHE A 351 20.83 15.46 5.85
C PHE A 351 19.86 14.45 5.25
N GLU A 352 18.58 14.67 5.49
CA GLU A 352 17.52 13.86 4.93
C GLU A 352 16.60 14.71 4.07
N VAL A 353 16.06 14.11 3.01
CA VAL A 353 15.10 14.78 2.14
C VAL A 353 13.73 14.68 2.80
N VAL A 354 13.21 15.81 3.30
CA VAL A 354 11.95 15.85 4.06
C VAL A 354 10.77 16.21 3.19
N LYS A 355 10.97 17.03 2.16
CA LYS A 355 9.92 17.40 1.21
C LYS A 355 10.43 17.34 -0.22
N ALA A 356 9.52 16.98 -1.12
CA ALA A 356 9.71 17.10 -2.54
C ALA A 356 8.38 17.48 -3.21
N ALA A 357 8.45 18.15 -4.36
CA ALA A 357 7.31 18.43 -5.21
C ALA A 357 7.73 18.46 -6.67
N PHE A 358 6.89 17.96 -7.58
CA PHE A 358 7.08 18.10 -9.01
C PHE A 358 6.17 19.19 -9.56
N ASP A 359 6.66 19.86 -10.59
CA ASP A 359 5.81 20.62 -11.51
C ASP A 359 4.88 19.70 -12.30
N ILE A 360 3.76 20.23 -12.82
CA ILE A 360 2.74 19.46 -13.54
C ILE A 360 3.29 18.75 -14.79
N LYS A 361 4.29 19.36 -15.45
CA LYS A 361 4.98 18.76 -16.61
C LYS A 361 6.10 17.81 -16.19
N GLY A 362 6.55 17.86 -14.94
CA GLY A 362 7.68 17.08 -14.41
C GLY A 362 9.06 17.60 -14.84
N TYR A 363 9.16 18.78 -15.45
CA TYR A 363 10.44 19.39 -15.82
C TYR A 363 11.20 19.96 -14.63
N TRP A 364 10.46 20.40 -13.61
CA TRP A 364 11.02 20.93 -12.38
C TRP A 364 10.70 20.04 -11.20
N LEU A 365 11.70 19.87 -10.33
CA LEU A 365 11.59 19.18 -9.05
C LEU A 365 12.13 20.13 -7.97
N ALA A 366 11.33 20.39 -6.94
CA ALA A 366 11.75 21.08 -5.73
C ALA A 366 11.98 20.05 -4.63
N THR A 367 13.07 20.19 -3.89
CA THR A 367 13.40 19.33 -2.74
C THR A 367 13.84 20.17 -1.56
N VAL A 368 13.43 19.79 -0.36
CA VAL A 368 13.96 20.36 0.89
C VAL A 368 14.70 19.28 1.65
N GLU A 369 15.98 19.54 1.89
CA GLU A 369 16.82 18.75 2.77
C GLU A 369 16.90 19.42 4.14
N GLU A 370 16.81 18.63 5.20
CA GLU A 370 16.83 19.08 6.59
C GLU A 370 17.82 18.24 7.37
N ARG A 371 18.55 18.88 8.29
CA ARG A 371 19.38 18.21 9.27
C ARG A 371 18.96 18.65 10.67
N GLY A 372 18.24 17.78 11.35
CA GLY A 372 17.86 17.97 12.75
C GLY A 372 18.94 17.44 13.68
N GLN A 373 19.85 18.29 14.14
CA GLN A 373 20.72 17.93 15.26
C GLN A 373 19.96 18.12 16.58
N LYS A 374 20.09 17.19 17.54
CA LYS A 374 19.39 17.26 18.84
C LYS A 374 19.78 18.47 19.72
N SER A 375 20.78 19.27 19.33
CA SER A 375 21.34 20.36 20.13
C SER A 375 21.82 21.60 19.34
N SER A 376 21.50 21.70 18.04
CA SER A 376 21.92 22.81 17.16
C SER A 376 20.72 23.44 16.45
N ASP A 377 20.92 24.63 15.91
CA ASP A 377 19.99 25.29 14.99
C ASP A 377 19.67 24.36 13.80
N LEU A 378 18.41 24.37 13.36
CA LEU A 378 17.93 23.61 12.21
C LEU A 378 18.57 24.12 10.92
N GLU A 379 19.34 23.28 10.25
CA GLU A 379 19.88 23.58 8.91
C GLU A 379 19.00 22.92 7.86
N PHE A 380 18.54 23.71 6.87
CA PHE A 380 17.81 23.18 5.73
C PHE A 380 18.13 23.95 4.45
N PHE A 381 17.98 23.28 3.31
CA PHE A 381 18.20 23.87 1.99
C PHE A 381 17.02 23.55 1.06
N LEU A 382 16.55 24.56 0.34
CA LEU A 382 15.61 24.40 -0.76
C LEU A 382 16.39 24.30 -2.07
N LYS A 383 16.33 23.15 -2.73
CA LYS A 383 17.00 22.89 -4.01
C LYS A 383 15.97 22.75 -5.13
N LEU A 384 16.27 23.37 -6.26
CA LEU A 384 15.46 23.33 -7.48
C LEU A 384 16.25 22.67 -8.59
N TRP A 385 15.64 21.63 -9.16
CA TRP A 385 16.25 20.75 -10.13
C TRP A 385 15.51 20.88 -11.46
N SER A 386 16.24 21.16 -12.53
CA SER A 386 15.74 21.11 -13.89
C SER A 386 16.03 19.75 -14.50
N TYR A 387 15.08 19.17 -15.20
CA TYR A 387 15.35 17.94 -15.94
C TYR A 387 16.01 18.22 -17.28
N ASP A 388 17.14 17.55 -17.53
CA ASP A 388 17.78 17.52 -18.84
C ASP A 388 17.26 16.31 -19.64
N GLU A 389 16.57 16.58 -20.75
CA GLU A 389 16.03 15.54 -21.64
C GLU A 389 17.12 14.71 -22.30
N ARG A 390 18.30 15.27 -22.53
CA ARG A 390 19.41 14.59 -23.20
C ARG A 390 20.05 13.56 -22.29
N THR A 391 20.24 13.88 -21.02
CA THR A 391 20.82 12.96 -20.02
C THR A 391 19.76 12.12 -19.31
N GLN A 392 18.48 12.46 -19.49
CA GLN A 392 17.35 11.86 -18.77
C GLN A 392 17.52 11.92 -17.25
N SER A 393 18.07 13.04 -16.75
CA SER A 393 18.38 13.20 -15.33
C SER A 393 18.04 14.59 -14.84
N PHE A 394 17.81 14.70 -13.53
CA PHE A 394 17.64 15.99 -12.87
C PHE A 394 19.01 16.60 -12.59
N VAL A 395 19.19 17.84 -13.05
CA VAL A 395 20.39 18.66 -12.83
C VAL A 395 20.03 19.78 -11.87
N LEU A 396 20.88 20.00 -10.86
CA LEU A 396 20.68 21.07 -9.90
C LEU A 396 20.82 22.42 -10.58
N ASN A 397 19.81 23.27 -10.43
CA ASN A 397 19.78 24.59 -11.02
C ASN A 397 20.04 25.68 -9.97
N THR A 398 19.24 25.69 -8.89
CA THR A 398 19.32 26.72 -7.84
C THR A 398 19.29 26.07 -6.45
N THR A 399 20.15 26.54 -5.54
CA THR A 399 20.14 26.17 -4.12
C THR A 399 19.89 27.41 -3.28
N ILE A 400 18.86 27.38 -2.44
CA ILE A 400 18.45 28.47 -1.56
C ILE A 400 18.68 28.03 -0.11
N THR A 401 19.64 28.69 0.55
CA THR A 401 20.09 28.35 1.91
C THR A 401 19.25 28.99 3.02
N ALA A 402 18.59 30.11 2.73
CA ALA A 402 17.77 30.86 3.69
C ALA A 402 16.36 31.08 3.13
N ALA A 403 15.71 29.99 2.71
CA ALA A 403 14.37 30.07 2.13
C ALA A 403 13.36 30.61 3.16
N HIS A 404 13.46 30.17 4.42
CA HIS A 404 12.64 30.62 5.54
C HIS A 404 13.48 30.69 6.82
N THR A 405 12.98 31.33 7.88
CA THR A 405 13.70 31.34 9.19
C THR A 405 13.44 30.08 10.00
N ASP A 406 12.39 29.34 9.67
CA ASP A 406 11.97 28.11 10.34
C ASP A 406 11.63 27.04 9.30
N ARG A 407 11.29 25.83 9.78
CA ARG A 407 11.06 24.65 8.96
C ARG A 407 9.96 24.83 7.91
N ILE A 408 10.22 24.37 6.69
CA ILE A 408 9.22 24.29 5.60
C ILE A 408 8.22 23.15 5.88
N ILE A 409 6.94 23.49 5.97
CA ILE A 409 5.85 22.56 6.28
C ILE A 409 5.28 21.93 5.01
N SER A 410 5.05 22.74 3.98
CA SER A 410 4.43 22.31 2.72
C SER A 410 4.96 23.14 1.55
N MET A 411 4.83 22.57 0.35
CA MET A 411 5.19 23.22 -0.90
C MET A 411 4.31 22.72 -2.04
N CYS A 412 4.04 23.58 -3.01
CA CYS A 412 3.21 23.25 -4.16
C CYS A 412 3.64 24.07 -5.39
N PHE A 413 3.75 23.41 -6.54
CA PHE A 413 3.93 24.10 -7.83
C PHE A 413 2.59 24.60 -8.37
N SER A 414 2.64 25.69 -9.14
CA SER A 414 1.53 26.09 -10.01
C SER A 414 1.19 24.97 -10.99
N SER A 415 -0.07 24.88 -11.36
CA SER A 415 -0.57 23.96 -12.40
C SER A 415 -0.67 24.64 -13.77
N SER A 416 -0.04 25.81 -13.96
CA SER A 416 -0.12 26.61 -15.19
C SER A 416 0.82 26.04 -16.26
N GLU A 417 0.40 26.06 -17.51
CA GLU A 417 1.24 25.62 -18.62
C GLU A 417 2.32 26.64 -19.00
N GLU A 418 2.09 27.92 -18.72
CA GLU A 418 2.91 29.04 -19.20
C GLU A 418 3.98 29.45 -18.18
N THR A 419 3.62 29.49 -16.89
CA THR A 419 4.51 29.97 -15.82
C THR A 419 4.65 28.93 -14.71
N THR A 420 5.88 28.49 -14.49
CA THR A 420 6.22 27.62 -13.37
C THR A 420 6.54 28.48 -12.15
N MET A 421 5.67 28.40 -11.14
CA MET A 421 5.82 29.07 -9.85
C MET A 421 5.82 28.01 -8.75
N LEU A 422 6.64 28.18 -7.73
CA LEU A 422 6.65 27.34 -6.54
C LEU A 422 6.21 28.17 -5.35
N VAL A 423 5.26 27.68 -4.56
CA VAL A 423 4.92 28.28 -3.27
C VAL A 423 5.43 27.39 -2.14
N THR A 424 6.20 27.98 -1.23
CA THR A 424 6.65 27.33 0.00
C THR A 424 5.99 27.95 1.22
N ILE A 425 5.73 27.12 2.21
CA ILE A 425 5.13 27.50 3.48
C ILE A 425 6.02 27.04 4.62
N ALA A 426 6.27 27.89 5.61
CA ALA A 426 7.06 27.54 6.79
C ALA A 426 6.41 27.90 8.12
N GLU A 427 6.98 27.37 9.20
CA GLU A 427 6.53 27.60 10.58
C GLU A 427 6.79 29.04 11.07
N ASP A 428 7.56 29.82 10.32
CA ASP A 428 7.85 31.24 10.56
C ASP A 428 6.62 32.18 10.40
N GLY A 429 5.49 31.65 9.94
CA GLY A 429 4.26 32.42 9.73
C GLY A 429 4.11 32.99 8.32
N GLN A 430 5.05 32.69 7.41
CA GLN A 430 5.08 33.23 6.07
C GLN A 430 4.89 32.13 5.01
N PHE A 431 4.30 32.51 3.88
CA PHE A 431 4.43 31.77 2.63
C PHE A 431 5.21 32.61 1.63
N LYS A 432 6.02 31.95 0.81
CA LYS A 432 6.84 32.60 -0.23
C LYS A 432 6.54 31.99 -1.58
N ALA A 433 6.47 32.85 -2.59
CA ALA A 433 6.34 32.44 -3.97
C ALA A 433 7.67 32.65 -4.68
N TRP A 434 8.11 31.60 -5.38
CA TRP A 434 9.35 31.55 -6.12
C TRP A 434 9.02 31.43 -7.60
N CYS A 435 9.66 32.24 -8.42
CA CYS A 435 9.47 32.27 -9.87
C CYS A 435 10.83 32.07 -10.55
N GLN A 436 10.80 31.55 -11.77
CA GLN A 436 11.97 31.51 -12.63
C GLN A 436 12.27 32.93 -13.15
N GLY A 437 13.52 33.37 -13.05
CA GLY A 437 13.98 34.63 -13.61
C GLY A 437 13.79 34.67 -15.14
N VAL A 438 13.36 35.82 -15.65
CA VAL A 438 13.05 36.05 -17.08
C VAL A 438 14.30 36.44 -17.88
N ASP A 439 15.36 36.88 -17.20
CA ASP A 439 16.64 37.27 -17.83
C ASP A 439 17.47 36.03 -18.21
N ASP A 440 18.51 36.19 -19.06
CA ASP A 440 19.41 35.15 -19.61
C ASP A 440 20.02 34.14 -18.60
N GLN A 441 19.75 34.31 -17.31
CA GLN A 441 20.12 33.39 -16.24
C GLN A 441 18.86 32.67 -15.71
N ASN A 442 18.72 31.40 -16.08
CA ASN A 442 17.66 30.50 -15.61
C ASN A 442 17.82 30.15 -14.11
N PHE A 443 17.74 31.11 -13.18
CA PHE A 443 17.72 30.84 -11.74
C PHE A 443 16.35 31.16 -11.14
N TRP A 444 16.09 30.60 -9.96
CA TRP A 444 14.85 30.86 -9.23
C TRP A 444 15.06 31.93 -8.14
N SER A 445 14.13 32.86 -8.05
CA SER A 445 14.14 33.93 -7.06
C SER A 445 12.79 34.07 -6.36
N CYS A 446 12.80 34.67 -5.16
CA CYS A 446 11.58 34.97 -4.42
C CYS A 446 10.90 36.19 -5.05
N ASP A 447 9.68 36.02 -5.52
CA ASP A 447 8.85 37.07 -6.09
C ASP A 447 7.97 37.74 -5.02
N PHE A 448 7.33 36.93 -4.17
CA PHE A 448 6.38 37.42 -3.18
C PHE A 448 6.55 36.75 -1.81
N VAL A 449 6.26 37.50 -0.75
CA VAL A 449 6.21 37.04 0.64
C VAL A 449 4.88 37.45 1.24
N GLY A 450 4.05 36.47 1.59
CA GLY A 450 2.75 36.68 2.20
C GLY A 450 2.69 36.19 3.63
N SER A 451 1.89 36.88 4.45
CA SER A 451 1.57 36.47 5.83
C SER A 451 0.14 36.88 6.15
N TYR A 452 -0.48 36.19 7.10
CA TYR A 452 -1.85 36.49 7.53
C TYR A 452 -1.95 36.49 9.04
N HIS A 453 -2.16 37.67 9.63
CA HIS A 453 -2.32 37.90 11.07
C HIS A 453 -1.30 37.17 11.97
N ASN A 454 -0.07 36.97 11.51
CA ASN A 454 0.98 36.20 12.21
C ASN A 454 0.52 34.80 12.65
N LEU A 455 -0.47 34.23 11.95
CA LEU A 455 -0.89 32.86 12.16
C LEU A 455 0.10 31.93 11.47
N LYS A 456 0.31 30.75 12.07
CA LYS A 456 1.16 29.73 11.47
C LYS A 456 0.44 29.05 10.31
N PRO A 457 0.99 29.07 9.09
CA PRO A 457 0.42 28.36 7.97
C PRO A 457 0.62 26.84 8.12
N THR A 458 -0.27 26.07 7.51
CA THR A 458 -0.34 24.59 7.67
C THR A 458 -0.25 23.86 6.35
N ASN A 459 -0.88 24.38 5.29
CA ASN A 459 -0.86 23.75 3.97
C ASN A 459 -1.16 24.76 2.85
N CYS A 460 -0.78 24.43 1.61
CA CYS A 460 -1.10 25.16 0.38
C CYS A 460 -1.61 24.23 -0.71
N SER A 461 -2.43 24.77 -1.60
CA SER A 461 -2.84 24.08 -2.83
C SER A 461 -3.19 25.11 -3.89
N PHE A 462 -2.83 24.84 -5.15
CA PHE A 462 -3.28 25.60 -6.30
C PHE A 462 -4.57 25.02 -6.89
N SER A 463 -5.40 25.88 -7.47
CA SER A 463 -6.48 25.45 -8.34
C SER A 463 -5.93 24.77 -9.60
N ALA A 464 -6.77 23.96 -10.27
CA ALA A 464 -6.34 23.19 -11.43
C ALA A 464 -5.88 24.05 -12.62
N ASP A 465 -6.37 25.28 -12.71
CA ASP A 465 -6.02 26.31 -13.69
C ASP A 465 -4.99 27.33 -13.17
N SER A 466 -4.58 27.21 -11.91
CA SER A 466 -3.68 28.14 -11.19
C SER A 466 -4.17 29.57 -11.05
N SER A 467 -5.46 29.86 -11.30
CA SER A 467 -6.04 31.18 -11.07
C SER A 467 -6.17 31.52 -9.58
N LEU A 468 -6.19 30.51 -8.71
CA LEU A 468 -6.36 30.66 -7.27
C LEU A 468 -5.30 29.86 -6.49
N LEU A 469 -4.75 30.50 -5.47
CA LEU A 469 -3.95 29.84 -4.44
C LEU A 469 -4.72 29.84 -3.12
N ALA A 470 -4.89 28.66 -2.52
CA ALA A 470 -5.41 28.55 -1.17
C ALA A 470 -4.28 28.25 -0.19
N VAL A 471 -4.19 29.04 0.87
CA VAL A 471 -3.25 28.87 1.98
C VAL A 471 -4.04 28.77 3.28
N SER A 472 -3.83 27.69 4.04
CA SER A 472 -4.46 27.49 5.35
C SER A 472 -3.58 28.01 6.48
N PHE A 473 -4.12 28.93 7.27
CA PHE A 473 -3.53 29.53 8.46
C PHE A 473 -4.30 29.06 9.69
N GLN A 474 -3.79 28.05 10.39
CA GLN A 474 -4.47 27.39 11.51
C GLN A 474 -5.92 26.99 11.18
N GLU A 475 -6.93 27.72 11.66
CA GLU A 475 -8.36 27.44 11.44
C GLU A 475 -8.97 28.17 10.22
N VAL A 476 -8.21 29.09 9.61
CA VAL A 476 -8.67 29.96 8.52
C VAL A 476 -8.05 29.53 7.20
N ILE A 477 -8.81 29.56 6.11
CA ILE A 477 -8.28 29.42 4.74
C ILE A 477 -8.32 30.79 4.08
N THR A 478 -7.20 31.19 3.49
CA THR A 478 -7.08 32.41 2.69
C THR A 478 -6.96 32.03 1.22
N ILE A 479 -7.67 32.74 0.35
CA ILE A 479 -7.62 32.55 -1.11
C ILE A 479 -7.01 33.78 -1.75
N TRP A 480 -5.96 33.58 -2.53
CA TRP A 480 -5.15 34.60 -3.17
C TRP A 480 -5.20 34.44 -4.70
N SER A 481 -5.07 35.56 -5.41
CA SER A 481 -4.81 35.59 -6.85
C SER A 481 -3.29 35.51 -7.09
N PRO A 482 -2.74 34.46 -7.74
CA PRO A 482 -1.29 34.35 -7.96
C PRO A 482 -0.72 35.41 -8.90
N ASP A 483 -1.54 35.99 -9.79
CA ASP A 483 -1.09 37.00 -10.75
C ASP A 483 -0.89 38.38 -10.10
N THR A 484 -1.71 38.72 -9.10
CA THR A 484 -1.71 40.04 -8.45
C THR A 484 -1.31 40.01 -6.97
N TRP A 485 -1.21 38.82 -6.38
CA TRP A 485 -1.04 38.58 -4.94
C TRP A 485 -2.08 39.28 -4.06
N GLU A 486 -3.26 39.55 -4.60
CA GLU A 486 -4.37 40.11 -3.84
C GLU A 486 -5.14 39.02 -3.07
N LEU A 487 -5.47 39.31 -1.82
CA LEU A 487 -6.33 38.45 -1.00
C LEU A 487 -7.78 38.61 -1.45
N LEU A 488 -8.34 37.56 -2.05
CA LEU A 488 -9.70 37.56 -2.60
C LEU A 488 -10.75 37.29 -1.54
N THR A 489 -10.55 36.24 -0.73
CA THR A 489 -11.51 35.85 0.30
C THR A 489 -10.90 35.04 1.42
N THR A 490 -11.59 34.99 2.56
CA THR A 490 -11.23 34.18 3.71
C THR A 490 -12.40 33.25 4.07
N LEU A 491 -12.10 31.97 4.24
CA LEU A 491 -13.06 30.95 4.64
C LEU A 491 -12.79 30.57 6.10
N CYS A 492 -13.76 30.85 6.97
CA CYS A 492 -13.67 30.63 8.41
C CYS A 492 -14.86 29.78 8.85
N GLN A 493 -14.74 28.44 8.94
CA GLN A 493 -15.87 27.64 9.46
C GLN A 493 -15.67 26.17 9.89
N PRO A 494 -14.47 25.56 10.00
CA PRO A 494 -14.38 24.30 10.70
C PRO A 494 -13.79 24.48 12.11
N PRO A 495 -14.33 23.80 13.15
CA PRO A 495 -13.69 23.77 14.45
C PRO A 495 -12.38 22.96 14.38
N GLY A 496 -11.26 23.59 14.69
CA GLY A 496 -9.94 22.99 14.76
C GLY A 496 -9.02 23.33 13.58
N VAL A 497 -7.72 23.20 13.84
CA VAL A 497 -6.64 23.49 12.89
C VAL A 497 -6.74 22.62 11.65
N ILE A 498 -6.59 23.22 10.48
CA ILE A 498 -6.59 22.56 9.18
C ILE A 498 -5.28 21.79 9.01
N ARG A 499 -5.40 20.54 8.57
CA ARG A 499 -4.26 19.64 8.33
C ARG A 499 -3.97 19.52 6.83
N ASP A 500 -4.96 19.09 6.07
CA ASP A 500 -4.84 18.89 4.62
C ASP A 500 -5.74 19.88 3.88
N LEU A 501 -5.25 20.38 2.74
CA LEU A 501 -5.98 21.31 1.87
C LEU A 501 -5.79 20.89 0.41
N CYS A 502 -6.88 20.83 -0.35
CA CYS A 502 -6.81 20.39 -1.75
C CYS A 502 -7.97 20.94 -2.58
N PHE A 503 -7.65 21.49 -3.76
CA PHE A 503 -8.66 21.78 -4.78
C PHE A 503 -9.11 20.51 -5.51
N GLY A 504 -10.40 20.45 -5.84
CA GLY A 504 -10.90 19.47 -6.78
C GLY A 504 -10.32 19.70 -8.18
N ARG A 505 -10.28 18.65 -9.00
CA ARG A 505 -9.80 18.71 -10.38
C ARG A 505 -10.93 18.40 -11.37
N LEU A 506 -10.78 18.83 -12.63
CA LEU A 506 -11.74 18.59 -13.72
C LEU A 506 -13.15 19.10 -13.36
N SER A 507 -14.18 18.25 -13.45
CA SER A 507 -15.57 18.59 -13.12
C SER A 507 -15.80 19.02 -11.67
N CYS A 508 -14.82 18.79 -10.79
CA CYS A 508 -14.87 19.14 -9.37
C CYS A 508 -14.02 20.38 -9.02
N SER A 509 -13.52 21.14 -10.00
CA SER A 509 -12.64 22.32 -9.79
C SER A 509 -13.22 23.38 -8.87
N LYS A 510 -14.54 23.53 -8.85
CA LYS A 510 -15.26 24.48 -7.98
C LYS A 510 -15.22 24.14 -6.48
N TYR A 511 -14.75 22.96 -6.11
CA TYR A 511 -14.72 22.51 -4.72
C TYR A 511 -13.32 22.66 -4.14
N LEU A 512 -13.23 23.30 -2.97
CA LEU A 512 -12.05 23.30 -2.12
C LEU A 512 -12.33 22.43 -0.90
N ILE A 513 -11.41 21.53 -0.56
CA ILE A 513 -11.65 20.56 0.49
C ILE A 513 -10.52 20.63 1.51
N SER A 514 -10.92 20.63 2.78
CA SER A 514 -10.01 20.66 3.91
C SER A 514 -10.34 19.59 4.93
N THR A 515 -9.31 19.09 5.60
CA THR A 515 -9.44 18.24 6.79
C THR A 515 -8.96 19.01 8.01
N THR A 516 -9.57 18.77 9.17
CA THR A 516 -9.09 19.33 10.44
C THR A 516 -8.43 18.29 11.34
N THR A 517 -7.68 18.76 12.33
CA THR A 517 -7.10 17.96 13.42
C THR A 517 -8.15 17.22 14.26
N ARG A 518 -9.39 17.71 14.29
CA ARG A 518 -10.54 17.01 14.88
C ARG A 518 -11.13 15.96 13.94
N ASN A 519 -10.42 15.64 12.86
CA ASN A 519 -10.82 14.68 11.84
C ASN A 519 -12.19 15.01 11.24
N LEU A 520 -12.43 16.28 10.90
CA LEU A 520 -13.61 16.69 10.15
C LEU A 520 -13.21 16.98 8.70
N LEU A 521 -13.99 16.48 7.75
CA LEU A 521 -13.88 16.88 6.34
C LEU A 521 -14.85 18.03 6.06
N CYS A 522 -14.32 19.09 5.47
CA CYS A 522 -15.11 20.22 5.03
C CYS A 522 -14.96 20.38 3.52
N CYS A 523 -16.09 20.46 2.81
CA CYS A 523 -16.13 20.73 1.39
C CYS A 523 -16.76 22.10 1.15
N TRP A 524 -15.99 23.01 0.58
CA TRP A 524 -16.40 24.36 0.23
C TRP A 524 -16.69 24.39 -1.26
N ASN A 525 -17.88 24.85 -1.64
CA ASN A 525 -18.14 25.21 -3.02
C ASN A 525 -17.80 26.69 -3.20
N LEU A 526 -16.74 26.98 -3.95
CA LEU A 526 -16.21 28.34 -4.13
C LEU A 526 -17.19 29.28 -4.83
N LEU A 527 -18.15 28.74 -5.60
CA LEU A 527 -19.19 29.54 -6.24
C LEU A 527 -20.27 30.02 -5.25
N THR A 528 -20.49 29.26 -4.18
CA THR A 528 -21.54 29.57 -3.19
C THR A 528 -20.98 29.98 -1.83
N CYS A 529 -19.67 29.81 -1.60
CA CYS A 529 -18.94 30.03 -0.34
C CYS A 529 -19.48 29.31 0.92
N PHE A 530 -20.49 28.45 0.78
CA PHE A 530 -21.03 27.66 1.89
C PHE A 530 -20.34 26.29 2.02
N PRO A 531 -20.05 25.84 3.25
CA PRO A 531 -19.59 24.49 3.49
C PRO A 531 -20.75 23.48 3.35
N VAL A 532 -20.51 22.38 2.66
CA VAL A 532 -21.36 21.18 2.70
C VAL A 532 -20.73 20.20 3.68
N PRO A 533 -21.31 19.96 4.88
CA PRO A 533 -20.66 19.11 5.87
C PRO A 533 -21.07 17.63 5.71
N PRO A 534 -20.11 16.72 5.48
CA PRO A 534 -20.17 15.37 6.03
C PRO A 534 -19.23 15.28 7.25
N ARG A 535 -19.80 14.93 8.43
CA ARG A 535 -19.03 14.68 9.65
C ARG A 535 -18.41 13.28 9.60
N MET A 536 -17.14 13.15 9.22
CA MET A 536 -16.38 11.90 9.38
C MET A 536 -14.86 12.14 9.36
N ASN A 537 -14.12 11.21 9.99
CA ASN A 537 -12.67 11.17 10.09
C ASN A 537 -12.01 10.96 8.71
N ILE A 538 -11.11 11.85 8.23
CA ILE A 538 -10.56 11.78 6.84
C ILE A 538 -9.09 12.23 6.72
N ILE A 539 -8.32 11.59 5.82
CA ILE A 539 -7.02 12.02 5.22
C ILE A 539 -7.20 12.06 3.70
N ILE A 540 -6.85 13.17 3.04
CA ILE A 540 -7.09 13.38 1.60
C ILE A 540 -5.96 12.76 0.76
N ILE A 541 -6.28 12.04 -0.33
CA ILE A 541 -5.29 11.57 -1.31
C ILE A 541 -5.81 11.81 -2.74
N TYR A 542 -4.93 12.31 -3.62
CA TYR A 542 -5.21 12.92 -4.92
C TYR A 542 -5.69 11.96 -6.02
N SER A 543 -6.97 11.97 -6.38
CA SER A 543 -7.50 12.10 -7.76
C SER A 543 -8.99 11.75 -7.78
N LYS A 544 -9.84 12.69 -8.23
CA LYS A 544 -11.32 12.64 -8.33
C LYS A 544 -12.13 12.26 -7.07
N MET A 545 -11.65 11.47 -6.12
CA MET A 545 -12.38 11.05 -4.91
C MET A 545 -11.45 10.77 -3.71
N TRP A 546 -12.06 10.76 -2.52
CA TRP A 546 -11.43 10.88 -1.19
C TRP A 546 -11.25 9.50 -0.51
N LEU A 547 -10.43 9.38 0.54
CA LEU A 547 -10.08 8.10 1.19
C LEU A 547 -9.96 8.23 2.72
N LEU A 548 -10.08 7.13 3.49
CA LEU A 548 -9.82 7.05 4.94
C LEU A 548 -9.06 5.75 5.27
N PHE A 549 -8.23 5.78 6.32
CA PHE A 549 -7.42 4.65 6.76
C PHE A 549 -8.11 3.74 7.81
N HIS A 550 -7.80 2.44 7.73
CA HIS A 550 -8.55 1.25 8.21
C HIS A 550 -9.82 0.92 7.44
N THR A 551 -10.69 1.91 7.22
CA THR A 551 -11.87 1.77 6.38
C THR A 551 -11.83 2.84 5.30
N MET A 552 -11.65 2.42 4.06
CA MET A 552 -11.57 3.29 2.90
C MET A 552 -12.97 3.75 2.50
N PHE A 553 -13.22 5.06 2.51
CA PHE A 553 -14.46 5.68 2.07
C PHE A 553 -14.21 6.60 0.88
N VAL A 554 -14.99 6.44 -0.19
CA VAL A 554 -14.81 7.18 -1.44
C VAL A 554 -16.06 8.02 -1.69
N PHE A 555 -15.94 9.35 -1.73
CA PHE A 555 -17.08 10.29 -1.78
C PHE A 555 -17.14 11.12 -3.08
N LYS A 556 -18.34 11.42 -3.56
CA LYS A 556 -18.56 12.51 -4.53
C LYS A 556 -18.67 13.83 -3.77
N PRO A 557 -18.01 14.92 -4.20
CA PRO A 557 -18.09 16.21 -3.50
C PRO A 557 -19.53 16.75 -3.31
N ASN A 558 -20.44 16.38 -4.22
CA ASN A 558 -21.83 16.85 -4.20
C ASN A 558 -22.74 16.00 -3.30
N GLU A 559 -22.28 14.85 -2.83
CA GLU A 559 -23.09 13.87 -2.10
C GLU A 559 -22.40 13.51 -0.78
N PRO A 560 -23.06 13.68 0.38
CA PRO A 560 -22.46 13.33 1.67
C PRO A 560 -22.34 11.81 1.88
N ARG A 561 -22.92 10.99 0.99
CA ARG A 561 -22.88 9.52 1.07
C ARG A 561 -21.63 8.98 0.38
N PRO A 562 -20.92 8.01 0.99
CA PRO A 562 -19.79 7.36 0.32
C PRO A 562 -20.31 6.49 -0.82
N LEU A 563 -19.70 6.59 -2.01
CA LEU A 563 -19.94 5.68 -3.14
C LEU A 563 -19.33 4.30 -2.92
N PHE A 564 -18.19 4.24 -2.23
CA PHE A 564 -17.46 3.00 -2.00
C PHE A 564 -16.96 2.97 -0.56
N THR A 565 -17.16 1.84 0.12
CA THR A 565 -16.65 1.58 1.46
C THR A 565 -15.94 0.24 1.47
N HIS A 566 -14.66 0.21 1.83
CA HIS A 566 -13.93 -1.02 2.04
C HIS A 566 -13.35 -1.06 3.44
N LYS A 567 -13.87 -1.96 4.27
CA LYS A 567 -13.38 -2.16 5.64
C LYS A 567 -12.18 -3.10 5.63
N ASN A 568 -11.17 -2.82 6.47
CA ASN A 568 -9.96 -3.63 6.63
C ASN A 568 -9.22 -3.89 5.31
N VAL A 569 -8.89 -2.81 4.58
CA VAL A 569 -8.12 -2.88 3.32
C VAL A 569 -6.80 -3.65 3.49
N CYS A 570 -6.15 -3.51 4.65
CA CYS A 570 -4.95 -4.23 5.00
C CYS A 570 -4.98 -4.59 6.49
N SER A 571 -4.40 -5.73 6.86
CA SER A 571 -4.18 -6.14 8.25
C SER A 571 -3.17 -5.23 8.95
N GLU A 572 -2.25 -4.65 8.19
CA GLU A 572 -1.21 -3.75 8.68
C GLU A 572 -1.67 -2.27 8.66
N LYS A 573 -1.03 -1.46 9.51
CA LYS A 573 -1.22 -0.01 9.49
C LYS A 573 -0.63 0.58 8.21
N ILE A 574 -1.43 1.34 7.49
CA ILE A 574 -1.00 2.01 6.26
C ILE A 574 -0.42 3.39 6.62
N HIS A 575 0.76 3.71 6.09
CA HIS A 575 1.45 4.98 6.37
C HIS A 575 1.13 6.08 5.35
N ARG A 576 1.03 5.70 4.06
CA ARG A 576 0.77 6.59 2.93
C ARG A 576 0.02 5.82 1.83
N ALA A 577 -0.69 6.54 0.96
CA ALA A 577 -1.23 5.97 -0.27
C ALA A 577 -1.08 6.98 -1.42
N VAL A 578 -1.16 6.48 -2.64
CA VAL A 578 -0.94 7.27 -3.86
C VAL A 578 -1.76 6.71 -5.01
N PHE A 579 -2.29 7.61 -5.84
CA PHE A 579 -3.01 7.26 -7.05
C PHE A 579 -2.10 7.31 -8.26
N VAL A 580 -1.81 6.16 -8.84
CA VAL A 580 -0.94 6.01 -10.01
C VAL A 580 -1.79 6.04 -11.26
N PRO A 581 -1.55 6.96 -12.21
CA PRO A 581 -2.29 7.00 -13.46
C PRO A 581 -2.01 5.73 -14.27
N ARG A 582 -3.05 5.15 -14.85
CA ARG A 582 -2.91 4.01 -15.76
C ARG A 582 -2.36 4.49 -17.12
N GLU A 583 -1.70 3.59 -17.83
CA GLU A 583 -1.36 3.82 -19.24
C GLU A 583 -2.61 3.73 -20.11
N GLU A 584 -3.44 2.70 -19.88
CA GLU A 584 -4.71 2.52 -20.55
C GLU A 584 -5.88 2.56 -19.56
N PRO A 585 -6.95 3.32 -19.86
CA PRO A 585 -8.16 3.34 -19.04
C PRO A 585 -8.88 2.00 -19.09
N LEU A 586 -9.48 1.58 -17.97
CA LEU A 586 -10.34 0.40 -17.93
C LEU A 586 -11.71 0.71 -18.57
N ASN A 587 -12.00 0.07 -19.71
CA ASN A 587 -13.24 0.32 -20.45
C ASN A 587 -14.49 -0.29 -19.79
N ASN A 588 -14.34 -1.35 -18.97
CA ASN A 588 -15.45 -2.08 -18.34
C ASN A 588 -15.35 -2.09 -16.81
N CYS A 589 -15.69 -0.98 -16.16
CA CYS A 589 -15.79 -0.90 -14.70
C CYS A 589 -17.25 -0.73 -14.24
N ASP A 590 -17.63 -1.47 -13.19
CA ASP A 590 -18.88 -1.25 -12.45
C ASP A 590 -18.96 0.21 -11.95
N GLU A 591 -20.16 0.79 -11.82
CA GLU A 591 -20.34 2.19 -11.35
C GLU A 591 -19.60 2.48 -10.04
N SER A 592 -19.49 1.49 -9.14
CA SER A 592 -18.77 1.58 -7.85
C SER A 592 -17.25 1.64 -7.98
N SER A 593 -16.68 1.19 -9.11
CA SER A 593 -15.23 1.12 -9.38
C SER A 593 -14.78 2.03 -10.52
N GLN A 594 -15.70 2.79 -11.14
CA GLN A 594 -15.38 3.76 -12.20
C GLN A 594 -14.33 4.80 -11.79
N TRP A 595 -14.19 5.11 -10.50
CA TRP A 595 -13.18 6.03 -10.01
C TRP A 595 -11.74 5.50 -10.17
N LEU A 596 -11.55 4.17 -10.28
CA LEU A 596 -10.26 3.52 -10.57
C LEU A 596 -10.02 3.30 -12.08
N ASN A 597 -10.88 3.82 -12.94
CA ASN A 597 -10.78 3.63 -14.38
C ASN A 597 -9.46 4.21 -14.93
N ARG A 598 -9.09 5.41 -14.49
CA ARG A 598 -7.88 6.12 -14.97
C ARG A 598 -6.69 6.02 -14.02
N SER A 599 -6.89 5.54 -12.80
CA SER A 599 -5.84 5.46 -11.79
C SER A 599 -5.96 4.20 -10.93
N GLN A 600 -4.82 3.75 -10.43
CA GLN A 600 -4.67 2.64 -9.50
C GLN A 600 -4.30 3.19 -8.13
N LEU A 601 -4.88 2.65 -7.08
CA LEU A 601 -4.56 3.04 -5.73
C LEU A 601 -3.55 2.06 -5.14
N TYR A 602 -2.41 2.59 -4.71
CA TYR A 602 -1.35 1.85 -4.04
C TYR A 602 -1.22 2.31 -2.59
N PHE A 603 -1.07 1.36 -1.69
CA PHE A 603 -0.86 1.60 -0.26
C PHE A 603 0.56 1.21 0.13
N LEU A 604 1.22 2.05 0.91
CA LEU A 604 2.49 1.73 1.55
C LEU A 604 2.22 1.21 2.97
N THR A 605 2.42 -0.09 3.18
CA THR A 605 2.27 -0.70 4.50
C THR A 605 3.50 -0.44 5.38
N GLN A 606 3.41 -0.79 6.67
CA GLN A 606 4.52 -0.68 7.62
C GLN A 606 5.78 -1.44 7.16
N ASN A 607 5.59 -2.52 6.41
CA ASN A 607 6.68 -3.30 5.83
C ASN A 607 7.21 -2.74 4.49
N MET A 608 6.82 -1.52 4.11
CA MET A 608 7.15 -0.90 2.82
C MET A 608 6.82 -1.81 1.63
N VAL A 609 5.68 -2.49 1.70
CA VAL A 609 5.16 -3.32 0.60
C VAL A 609 4.00 -2.56 -0.03
N PHE A 610 4.00 -2.49 -1.36
CA PHE A 610 2.89 -1.93 -2.09
C PHE A 610 1.80 -2.97 -2.28
N GLN A 611 0.60 -2.66 -1.79
CA GLN A 611 -0.59 -3.44 -2.10
C GLN A 611 -1.48 -2.65 -3.05
N MET A 612 -1.82 -3.28 -4.18
CA MET A 612 -2.78 -2.76 -5.13
C MET A 612 -4.18 -3.19 -4.67
N LEU A 613 -5.14 -2.26 -4.72
CA LEU A 613 -6.54 -2.64 -4.66
C LEU A 613 -6.94 -3.29 -6.00
N SER A 614 -6.99 -4.63 -6.06
CA SER A 614 -7.55 -5.32 -7.21
C SER A 614 -9.08 -5.17 -7.20
N SER A 615 -9.67 -4.90 -8.36
CA SER A 615 -11.13 -4.78 -8.53
C SER A 615 -11.87 -6.11 -8.36
N SER A 616 -11.18 -7.20 -7.98
CA SER A 616 -11.70 -8.57 -8.00
C SER A 616 -12.04 -9.16 -6.64
N THR A 617 -12.04 -8.39 -5.54
CA THR A 617 -12.63 -8.85 -4.27
C THR A 617 -14.12 -8.53 -4.20
N ARG A 618 -14.92 -9.34 -4.92
CA ARG A 618 -16.37 -9.49 -4.67
C ARG A 618 -16.58 -10.03 -3.26
N LEU A 619 -17.05 -9.22 -2.32
CA LEU A 619 -17.72 -9.71 -1.11
C LEU A 619 -18.86 -8.76 -0.67
N VAL A 620 -20.08 -9.25 -0.94
CA VAL A 620 -21.35 -9.10 -0.22
C VAL A 620 -21.62 -7.73 0.42
N ILE A 621 -22.37 -6.91 -0.31
CA ILE A 621 -23.20 -5.87 0.30
C ILE A 621 -24.43 -6.59 0.85
N ASP A 622 -24.58 -6.52 2.17
CA ASP A 622 -25.81 -6.88 2.88
C ASP A 622 -26.86 -5.81 2.51
N ASP A 623 -27.64 -6.10 1.47
CA ASP A 623 -28.82 -5.35 1.06
C ASP A 623 -29.94 -5.58 2.09
N SER A 624 -29.90 -4.82 3.18
CA SER A 624 -30.98 -4.81 4.16
C SER A 624 -31.22 -3.42 4.76
N VAL A 625 -31.52 -2.42 3.92
CA VAL A 625 -32.35 -1.28 4.34
C VAL A 625 -33.33 -0.88 3.22
N ALA A 626 -34.60 -0.76 3.62
CA ALA A 626 -35.78 -0.63 2.78
C ALA A 626 -35.75 0.56 1.80
N VAL A 627 -35.96 0.21 0.53
CA VAL A 627 -36.23 1.12 -0.59
C VAL A 627 -37.71 1.52 -0.53
N THR A 628 -38.00 2.81 -0.39
CA THR A 628 -39.39 3.31 -0.42
C THR A 628 -40.00 3.19 -1.83
N PRO A 629 -41.33 3.02 -1.96
CA PRO A 629 -42.01 2.84 -3.26
C PRO A 629 -41.75 3.96 -4.29
N PHE A 630 -41.40 5.15 -3.82
CA PHE A 630 -41.08 6.32 -4.65
C PHE A 630 -39.78 6.14 -5.47
N TYR A 631 -38.81 5.36 -4.96
CA TYR A 631 -37.55 5.10 -5.64
C TYR A 631 -37.71 4.12 -6.82
N LEU A 632 -38.68 3.20 -6.72
CA LEU A 632 -39.07 2.28 -7.81
C LEU A 632 -39.73 3.00 -8.99
N LEU A 633 -40.41 4.13 -8.73
CA LEU A 633 -41.12 4.92 -9.74
C LEU A 633 -40.15 5.81 -10.55
N LEU A 634 -39.16 6.41 -9.87
CA LEU A 634 -38.05 7.14 -10.51
C LEU A 634 -37.15 6.23 -11.36
N GLY A 635 -36.94 4.98 -10.93
CA GLY A 635 -36.18 3.98 -11.69
C GLY A 635 -36.82 3.61 -13.02
N LYS A 636 -38.16 3.45 -13.05
CA LYS A 636 -38.91 3.14 -14.27
C LYS A 636 -38.92 4.31 -15.28
N HIS A 637 -38.95 5.56 -14.81
CA HIS A 637 -38.93 6.74 -15.67
C HIS A 637 -37.54 6.99 -16.31
N ARG A 638 -36.45 6.69 -15.60
CA ARG A 638 -35.08 6.73 -16.17
C ARG A 638 -34.85 5.65 -17.22
N GLN A 639 -35.44 4.47 -17.06
CA GLN A 639 -35.37 3.40 -18.07
C GLN A 639 -36.18 3.69 -19.34
N GLN A 640 -37.25 4.49 -19.26
CA GLN A 640 -37.99 4.94 -20.45
C GLN A 640 -37.30 6.09 -21.20
N GLN A 641 -36.62 7.01 -20.51
CA GLN A 641 -35.82 8.07 -21.16
C GLN A 641 -34.54 7.54 -21.82
N GLN A 642 -33.93 6.48 -21.26
CA GLN A 642 -32.77 5.83 -21.89
C GLN A 642 -33.13 4.98 -23.13
N LYS A 643 -34.40 4.57 -23.28
CA LYS A 643 -34.89 3.91 -24.50
C LYS A 643 -35.21 4.89 -25.66
N LEU A 644 -35.19 6.20 -25.42
CA LEU A 644 -35.45 7.23 -26.45
C LEU A 644 -34.18 7.77 -27.16
N ASN A 645 -32.97 7.38 -26.73
CA ASN A 645 -31.71 7.96 -27.23
C ASN A 645 -30.79 6.96 -27.94
N THR A 646 -31.34 6.06 -28.74
CA THR A 646 -30.59 5.28 -29.74
C THR A 646 -31.25 5.42 -31.11
N PRO A 647 -30.53 5.87 -32.17
CA PRO A 647 -31.10 5.96 -33.50
C PRO A 647 -30.89 4.64 -34.25
N SER A 648 -31.97 3.93 -34.58
CA SER A 648 -32.05 3.20 -35.86
C SER A 648 -33.51 2.95 -36.22
N HIS A 649 -33.81 3.26 -37.48
CA HIS A 649 -35.10 3.09 -38.14
C HIS A 649 -35.57 1.63 -38.13
N GLN A 650 -36.82 1.36 -37.74
CA GLN A 650 -37.84 0.69 -38.56
C GLN A 650 -39.19 0.55 -37.82
N ALA A 651 -40.25 0.95 -38.54
CA ALA A 651 -41.70 0.76 -38.41
C ALA A 651 -42.38 0.33 -37.08
N ALA A 652 -43.19 1.26 -36.58
CA ALA A 652 -44.57 1.12 -36.04
C ALA A 652 -44.97 -0.11 -35.21
N ASP A 653 -45.14 0.11 -33.90
CA ASP A 653 -46.29 -0.42 -33.14
C ASP A 653 -46.72 0.61 -32.07
N ARG A 654 -48.03 0.91 -32.01
CA ARG A 654 -48.64 1.93 -31.13
C ARG A 654 -48.66 1.46 -29.66
N PRO A 655 -48.17 2.25 -28.68
CA PRO A 655 -48.53 2.03 -27.28
C PRO A 655 -49.89 2.68 -26.95
N GLN A 656 -50.83 1.86 -26.47
CA GLN A 656 -52.12 2.30 -25.91
C GLN A 656 -51.93 3.01 -24.55
N GLN A 657 -52.71 4.06 -24.31
CA GLN A 657 -52.69 4.92 -23.12
C GLN A 657 -53.41 4.29 -21.91
N PRO A 658 -52.93 4.49 -20.66
CA PRO A 658 -53.76 4.35 -19.47
C PRO A 658 -54.56 5.64 -19.20
N GLN A 659 -55.88 5.50 -19.20
CA GLN A 659 -56.85 6.52 -18.78
C GLN A 659 -56.73 6.83 -17.27
N GLY A 660 -56.91 8.10 -16.90
CA GLY A 660 -57.22 8.55 -15.53
C GLY A 660 -56.13 8.31 -14.48
N SER A 661 -55.12 9.18 -14.39
CA SER A 661 -54.04 8.98 -13.43
C SER A 661 -54.50 9.27 -11.99
N VAL A 662 -54.64 8.19 -11.21
CA VAL A 662 -54.81 8.11 -9.74
C VAL A 662 -53.85 9.06 -8.97
N THR A 663 -52.74 9.45 -9.60
CA THR A 663 -51.75 10.40 -9.11
C THR A 663 -52.29 11.83 -8.94
N ILE A 664 -53.28 12.26 -9.73
CA ILE A 664 -53.85 13.62 -9.64
C ILE A 664 -54.80 13.73 -8.45
N THR A 665 -55.60 12.70 -8.20
CA THR A 665 -56.50 12.63 -7.04
C THR A 665 -55.72 12.53 -5.73
N GLU A 666 -54.61 11.79 -5.70
CA GLU A 666 -53.74 11.73 -4.51
C GLU A 666 -53.00 13.04 -4.24
N LEU A 667 -52.61 13.78 -5.29
CA LEU A 667 -51.97 15.10 -5.15
C LEU A 667 -52.94 16.13 -4.54
N LEU A 668 -54.22 16.13 -4.96
CA LEU A 668 -55.25 17.05 -4.48
C LEU A 668 -55.69 16.79 -3.03
N HIS A 669 -55.49 15.56 -2.52
CA HIS A 669 -55.80 15.20 -1.14
C HIS A 669 -54.64 15.43 -0.16
N THR A 670 -53.45 15.83 -0.63
CA THR A 670 -52.33 16.13 0.26
C THR A 670 -52.47 17.52 0.92
N PRO A 671 -52.29 17.64 2.25
CA PRO A 671 -52.43 18.92 2.93
C PRO A 671 -51.32 19.91 2.53
N ALA A 672 -51.70 21.18 2.34
CA ALA A 672 -50.89 22.20 1.68
C ALA A 672 -49.50 22.49 2.29
N HIS A 673 -49.25 22.10 3.55
CA HIS A 673 -47.96 22.28 4.20
C HIS A 673 -46.90 21.22 3.83
N VAL A 674 -47.31 20.15 3.13
CA VAL A 674 -46.43 19.06 2.64
C VAL A 674 -46.03 19.29 1.17
N LEU A 675 -46.63 20.28 0.50
CA LEU A 675 -46.38 20.57 -0.90
C LEU A 675 -45.17 21.49 -1.09
N PRO A 676 -44.37 21.26 -2.15
CA PRO A 676 -43.29 22.18 -2.54
C PRO A 676 -43.82 23.52 -3.07
N PRO A 677 -42.94 24.54 -3.25
CA PRO A 677 -43.33 25.85 -3.77
C PRO A 677 -44.11 25.76 -5.08
N ALA A 678 -45.16 26.58 -5.22
CA ALA A 678 -46.08 26.56 -6.37
C ALA A 678 -45.40 26.73 -7.75
N SER A 679 -44.19 27.29 -7.80
CA SER A 679 -43.41 27.43 -9.04
C SER A 679 -42.99 26.09 -9.66
N VAL A 680 -42.82 25.04 -8.85
CA VAL A 680 -42.47 23.68 -9.31
C VAL A 680 -43.72 22.87 -9.68
N LEU A 681 -44.83 23.09 -8.97
CA LEU A 681 -46.11 22.44 -9.26
C LEU A 681 -46.78 23.01 -10.50
N CYS A 682 -46.68 24.33 -10.75
CA CYS A 682 -47.34 24.98 -11.89
C CYS A 682 -46.85 24.46 -13.24
N SER A 683 -45.58 24.06 -13.42
CA SER A 683 -45.12 23.53 -14.71
C SER A 683 -45.67 22.14 -15.01
N MET A 684 -45.79 21.27 -13.99
CA MET A 684 -46.39 19.93 -14.10
C MET A 684 -47.92 19.97 -14.17
N PHE A 685 -48.55 20.89 -13.45
CA PHE A 685 -50.00 21.09 -13.43
C PHE A 685 -50.49 21.74 -14.73
N VAL A 686 -49.77 22.73 -15.26
CA VAL A 686 -50.07 23.35 -16.56
C VAL A 686 -49.85 22.37 -17.72
N SER A 687 -48.79 21.56 -17.68
CA SER A 687 -48.55 20.53 -18.71
C SER A 687 -49.54 19.37 -18.68
N SER A 688 -50.19 19.10 -17.55
CA SER A 688 -51.27 18.11 -17.44
C SER A 688 -52.66 18.69 -17.75
N LEU A 689 -52.90 19.98 -17.49
CA LEU A 689 -54.08 20.73 -17.95
C LEU A 689 -54.10 20.95 -19.48
N LEU A 690 -52.93 21.00 -20.12
CA LEU A 690 -52.78 21.14 -21.56
C LEU A 690 -53.11 19.85 -22.35
N ILE A 691 -53.53 18.79 -21.67
CA ILE A 691 -54.09 17.59 -22.30
C ILE A 691 -55.60 17.62 -22.10
N SER A 692 -56.28 18.42 -22.92
CA SER A 692 -57.73 18.36 -23.10
C SER A 692 -58.06 18.01 -24.54
N ASN A 693 -58.85 16.93 -24.67
CA ASN A 693 -59.77 16.56 -25.74
C ASN A 693 -59.56 17.14 -27.14
N THR A 694 -59.02 16.29 -28.03
CA THR A 694 -59.67 16.02 -29.34
C THR A 694 -59.94 14.51 -29.32
N GLY A 695 -61.15 13.98 -29.17
CA GLY A 695 -62.46 14.46 -29.58
C GLY A 695 -62.78 13.82 -30.92
N GLU A 696 -63.33 12.60 -30.91
CA GLU A 696 -64.35 12.18 -31.87
C GLU A 696 -65.16 10.97 -31.33
N MET A 697 -66.41 11.30 -30.96
CA MET A 697 -67.64 10.54 -31.17
C MET A 697 -67.75 9.11 -30.62
N GLU A 698 -68.37 8.97 -29.45
CA GLU A 698 -69.57 8.13 -29.32
C GLU A 698 -70.55 8.78 -28.35
N SER A 699 -71.80 8.84 -28.79
CA SER A 699 -72.95 9.59 -28.29
C SER A 699 -73.64 8.94 -27.10
N SER A 700 -74.04 9.75 -26.11
CA SER A 700 -75.33 9.69 -25.38
C SER A 700 -75.28 10.74 -24.25
N GLU A 701 -75.74 11.97 -24.50
CA GLU A 701 -77.12 12.45 -24.25
C GLU A 701 -77.58 12.38 -22.79
N GLN A 702 -77.62 13.55 -22.15
CA GLN A 702 -78.62 14.05 -21.19
C GLN A 702 -78.51 15.59 -21.31
N GLU A 703 -79.53 16.44 -21.46
CA GLU A 703 -80.96 16.41 -21.13
C GLU A 703 -81.73 17.21 -22.19
N MET A 704 -82.98 16.86 -22.47
CA MET A 704 -84.06 17.88 -22.42
C MET A 704 -85.45 17.25 -22.34
N ASN A 705 -86.17 17.66 -21.29
CA ASN A 705 -87.60 17.85 -21.15
C ASN A 705 -88.59 16.76 -21.60
N SER A 706 -89.22 16.23 -20.55
CA SER A 706 -90.60 15.78 -20.46
C SER A 706 -91.62 16.52 -21.33
N GLU A 707 -92.48 15.76 -22.00
CA GLU A 707 -93.94 15.87 -21.85
C GLU A 707 -94.66 14.59 -22.36
N LYS A 708 -95.59 14.10 -21.51
CA LYS A 708 -96.76 13.22 -21.75
C LYS A 708 -96.67 11.69 -21.55
N GLU A 709 -97.28 11.30 -20.42
CA GLU A 709 -98.39 10.34 -20.21
C GLU A 709 -98.37 8.91 -20.80
N GLU A 710 -98.45 7.95 -19.86
CA GLU A 710 -99.17 6.65 -19.84
C GLU A 710 -98.81 5.57 -20.89
N GLU A 711 -98.65 4.27 -20.60
CA GLU A 711 -99.23 3.40 -19.56
C GLU A 711 -98.43 2.07 -19.44
N ASP A 712 -98.49 1.47 -18.25
CA ASP A 712 -98.45 0.03 -17.89
C ASP A 712 -97.18 -0.86 -17.86
N SER A 713 -96.88 -1.25 -16.60
CA SER A 713 -96.89 -2.63 -16.07
C SER A 713 -95.55 -3.33 -15.73
N GLU A 714 -95.28 -3.28 -14.42
CA GLU A 714 -94.88 -4.37 -13.50
C GLU A 714 -93.48 -5.04 -13.54
N GLY A 715 -92.97 -5.26 -12.31
CA GLY A 715 -91.99 -6.31 -11.98
C GLY A 715 -90.67 -5.78 -11.40
N GLU A 716 -90.70 -5.09 -10.26
CA GLU A 716 -90.38 -5.65 -8.93
C GLU A 716 -88.90 -5.95 -8.63
N MET A 717 -88.43 -5.21 -7.62
CA MET A 717 -87.59 -5.63 -6.50
C MET A 717 -86.16 -6.09 -6.83
N GLU A 718 -85.10 -5.75 -6.12
CA GLU A 718 -84.76 -5.09 -4.85
C GLU A 718 -83.22 -5.29 -4.82
N ALA A 719 -82.35 -4.60 -4.12
CA ALA A 719 -82.33 -3.42 -3.29
C ALA A 719 -80.83 -3.11 -3.09
N CYS A 720 -80.54 -1.84 -2.79
CA CYS A 720 -79.62 -1.34 -1.77
C CYS A 720 -78.43 -2.22 -1.31
N ASP A 721 -77.24 -1.68 -1.11
CA ASP A 721 -77.08 -0.47 -0.31
C ASP A 721 -75.73 0.20 -0.54
N SER A 722 -75.81 1.52 -0.54
CA SER A 722 -74.71 2.45 -0.51
C SER A 722 -74.64 3.11 0.85
N GLN A 723 -73.40 3.40 1.23
CA GLN A 723 -72.99 4.68 1.81
C GLN A 723 -73.17 4.96 3.32
N GLN A 724 -72.03 5.43 3.81
CA GLN A 724 -71.81 6.69 4.52
C GLN A 724 -71.96 6.75 6.03
N GLU A 725 -70.76 7.07 6.57
CA GLU A 725 -70.47 8.12 7.52
C GLU A 725 -71.03 7.94 8.93
N LEU A 726 -70.31 8.47 9.92
CA LEU A 726 -70.88 9.51 10.77
C LEU A 726 -69.86 9.97 11.83
N ARG A 727 -69.93 11.27 12.09
CA ARG A 727 -69.44 11.93 13.30
C ARG A 727 -70.25 11.45 14.52
N VAL A 728 -69.52 11.17 15.60
CA VAL A 728 -69.74 11.55 17.01
C VAL A 728 -71.15 11.40 17.61
N GLN A 729 -71.26 10.62 18.70
CA GLN A 729 -71.92 11.05 19.96
C GLN A 729 -71.72 10.05 21.11
N GLY A 730 -71.49 10.56 22.33
CA GLY A 730 -71.90 9.92 23.58
C GLY A 730 -71.04 8.80 24.19
N SER A 731 -70.52 9.07 25.39
CA SER A 731 -70.36 8.19 26.57
C SER A 731 -70.05 6.68 26.45
N VAL A 732 -68.90 6.32 27.06
CA VAL A 732 -68.61 5.16 27.93
C VAL A 732 -68.67 3.74 27.31
N ASP A 733 -67.49 3.17 27.01
CA ASP A 733 -66.98 1.90 27.58
C ASP A 733 -65.63 1.49 26.95
N GLU A 734 -64.74 0.91 27.76
CA GLU A 734 -63.44 0.35 27.37
C GLU A 734 -63.58 -0.74 26.29
N VAL A 735 -62.98 -0.57 25.11
CA VAL A 735 -62.57 -1.72 24.27
C VAL A 735 -61.27 -1.40 23.52
N THR A 736 -60.28 -2.25 23.76
CA THR A 736 -58.96 -2.29 23.13
C THR A 736 -59.03 -2.52 21.60
N PRO A 737 -58.08 -1.99 20.79
CA PRO A 737 -58.08 -2.23 19.35
C PRO A 737 -57.74 -3.70 19.04
N LYS A 738 -58.61 -4.37 18.27
CA LYS A 738 -58.41 -5.76 17.80
C LYS A 738 -57.27 -5.81 16.79
N LEU A 739 -56.24 -6.61 17.10
CA LEU A 739 -55.11 -6.93 16.23
C LEU A 739 -55.58 -7.69 14.98
N SER A 740 -54.94 -7.49 13.84
CA SER A 740 -55.18 -8.33 12.66
C SER A 740 -54.78 -9.79 12.93
N LYS A 741 -55.36 -10.78 12.23
CA LYS A 741 -54.97 -12.20 12.39
C LYS A 741 -53.46 -12.45 12.20
N ALA A 742 -52.79 -11.63 11.40
CA ALA A 742 -51.34 -11.67 11.22
C ALA A 742 -50.61 -11.08 12.44
N GLN A 743 -51.09 -9.94 12.95
CA GLN A 743 -50.56 -9.33 14.18
C GLN A 743 -50.84 -10.19 15.42
N GLU A 744 -51.97 -10.89 15.52
CA GLU A 744 -52.22 -11.87 16.59
C GLU A 744 -51.27 -13.08 16.51
N ARG A 745 -50.90 -13.52 15.30
CA ARG A 745 -49.91 -14.58 15.10
C ARG A 745 -48.51 -14.13 15.50
N GLU A 746 -48.12 -12.90 15.15
CA GLU A 746 -46.85 -12.32 15.59
C GLU A 746 -46.84 -12.06 17.10
N LEU A 747 -47.91 -11.54 17.67
CA LEU A 747 -48.01 -11.29 19.10
C LEU A 747 -48.01 -12.60 19.90
N LYS A 748 -48.57 -13.70 19.37
CA LYS A 748 -48.42 -15.06 19.92
C LYS A 748 -46.99 -15.60 19.81
N ARG A 749 -46.22 -15.18 18.79
CA ARG A 749 -44.78 -15.49 18.66
C ARG A 749 -43.96 -14.71 19.69
N VAL A 750 -44.20 -13.41 19.81
CA VAL A 750 -43.51 -12.51 20.74
C VAL A 750 -43.84 -12.81 22.21
N ARG A 751 -45.04 -13.32 22.52
CA ARG A 751 -45.38 -13.77 23.89
C ARG A 751 -44.72 -15.10 24.29
N LYS A 752 -44.20 -15.87 23.34
CA LYS A 752 -43.51 -17.16 23.61
C LYS A 752 -42.00 -17.01 23.73
N THR A 753 -41.44 -15.84 23.41
CA THR A 753 -40.01 -15.57 23.56
C THR A 753 -39.71 -15.07 24.96
N ASP A 754 -38.78 -15.73 25.65
CA ASP A 754 -38.35 -15.36 27.01
C ASP A 754 -37.38 -14.16 26.94
N PHE A 755 -37.71 -13.06 27.63
CA PHE A 755 -36.98 -11.78 27.59
C PHE A 755 -36.23 -11.47 28.88
N SER A 756 -35.98 -12.49 29.71
CA SER A 756 -35.27 -12.39 30.99
C SER A 756 -33.85 -11.77 30.89
N TRP A 757 -33.26 -11.67 29.69
CA TRP A 757 -31.95 -11.04 29.47
C TRP A 757 -31.99 -9.49 29.41
N MET A 758 -33.15 -8.85 29.25
CA MET A 758 -33.26 -7.38 29.14
C MET A 758 -33.25 -6.65 30.50
N ALA A 759 -33.46 -7.36 31.62
CA ALA A 759 -33.46 -6.74 32.96
C ALA A 759 -32.08 -6.27 33.43
N GLY A 760 -30.99 -6.76 32.82
CA GLY A 760 -29.62 -6.39 33.20
C GLY A 760 -29.13 -5.03 32.65
N LEU A 761 -29.84 -4.43 31.69
CA LEU A 761 -29.35 -3.28 30.92
C LEU A 761 -29.87 -1.91 31.40
N ILE A 762 -30.79 -1.85 32.37
CA ILE A 762 -31.43 -0.59 32.81
C ILE A 762 -30.89 -0.07 34.16
N ALA A 763 -30.06 -0.83 34.87
CA ALA A 763 -29.46 -0.41 36.14
C ALA A 763 -28.05 0.16 35.97
N SER A 764 -27.91 1.26 35.22
CA SER A 764 -26.78 2.19 35.41
C SER A 764 -27.15 3.58 34.92
N LYS A 765 -27.57 4.43 35.85
CA LYS A 765 -27.66 5.89 35.74
C LYS A 765 -27.09 6.48 37.03
N PRO A 766 -26.68 7.75 37.01
CA PRO A 766 -25.75 8.41 36.09
C PRO A 766 -24.30 8.36 36.62
#